data_AF-B8CG41-F1
#
_entry.id   AF-B8CG41-F1
#
_cell.length_a   1.000
_cell.length_b   1.000
_cell.length_c   1.000
_cell.angle_alpha   90.00
_cell.angle_beta   90.00
_cell.angle_gamma   90.00
#
_symmetry.space_group_name_H-M   'P 1'
#
loop_
_entity.id
_entity.type
_entity.pdbx_description
1 polymer ?
#
loop_
_entity_poly.entity_id
_entity_poly.type
_entity_poly.pdbx_seq_one_letter_code
_entity_poly.pdbx_strand_id
1 'polypeptide(L)'
;MIAAARSPMAARHAATATSNGLKPSLSITRGVTSARNGVLRSSSNNVSSRGAPSPVSSSLALRIGNNHLQRKSFSLVTSALRASSRNTTALVLSCVTGASAGVLFASNNNIAYAEAPRDNGGASSKKKSMDAESQSLVDELLEFLGMKSKSDVTADSDGKSDDASNYSSSDNNNDDAEEDGTINTSGGPGKRVKVPLDPELLASLPIIPLSQLEHPTGEHKNKLLVSHEGIVYDVTEFANHHPGGKDLLLTATGLDLGHFFDNYTVHGNSDKASNWLANMAVGKLSESDAKMARERTTSVVHVEQRHKWLNKARRRIVFIAATLPMWMTVRTAVRFVGWCIPSLGRLLARLVPVAVPGLSVGAEPLKINSGKKGEAEVEEGGVVKVKEGAPKVAVIGGGIAGCGTAWALRQSGFDVTLYEAREQISGNARTFDWDFSPFRSKEEEKIVKSCCSVTAWPPLFYKNYTCLLNTLDVETVHQPLSWFLNSKVPGAVGTLWAADPTPYGGSLRNVMKKDFDIYDKVVRISDTLSYLFTFRWAPWRRNDSPSMYDSHTGIGLLNPMNIVPLYSMFRGLGGSELWWQVVFTPHYTASFLVDELRPFPAVFGPLIEAQIPLLPNDQNAQSFKSVRSAQDCNITTCQTWKDAGKGIREVFDKLTKDIDLRENTRIREVEVLANGKKRIHDEYDNTMDVDRVVFACPANAVGNIYKRCGWLANTIFSTLVYADDHHPDSGHMHAVLHSDGTVIEEKYREECLKRASNYVEVTEKSDGSINIENQYNFGVQTPGPGVYDLPLEKKPVMLISHALGEGKSIDPNLVVGTANHARAHPLYSGWNVMAMLSLRLVQGKNGIYYCSNWTTPGNCHDMSFLSGLVCAHAIGAEYPFEENGEAKKDFHRLRDLMGF
;
A
#
# COMPACT_ATOMS: atom_id res chain seq x y z
N MET A 1 -20.93 39.70 -4.33
CA MET A 1 -21.46 40.19 -5.63
C MET A 1 -20.39 39.98 -6.69
N ILE A 2 -20.75 39.20 -7.72
CA ILE A 2 -20.20 39.23 -9.10
C ILE A 2 -18.70 38.88 -9.22
N ALA A 3 -18.31 37.62 -9.46
CA ALA A 3 -18.39 36.86 -10.72
C ALA A 3 -17.54 37.42 -11.87
N ALA A 4 -16.62 36.61 -12.41
CA ALA A 4 -16.71 36.03 -13.77
C ALA A 4 -15.41 36.01 -14.61
N ALA A 5 -15.26 34.86 -15.28
CA ALA A 5 -14.68 34.57 -16.61
C ALA A 5 -13.15 34.66 -16.78
N ARG A 6 -12.38 33.58 -17.02
CA ARG A 6 -12.37 32.54 -18.09
C ARG A 6 -12.27 33.07 -19.53
N SER A 7 -11.05 32.96 -20.09
CA SER A 7 -10.63 32.45 -21.43
C SER A 7 -11.29 32.99 -22.73
N PRO A 8 -10.80 32.60 -23.93
CA PRO A 8 -9.43 32.60 -24.48
C PRO A 8 -9.42 33.30 -25.87
N MET A 9 -8.26 33.47 -26.53
CA MET A 9 -8.28 33.81 -27.95
C MET A 9 -7.20 33.10 -28.75
N ALA A 10 -7.66 32.31 -29.71
CA ALA A 10 -6.89 31.65 -30.74
C ALA A 10 -6.73 32.55 -31.99
N ALA A 11 -5.61 32.33 -32.67
CA ALA A 11 -5.35 32.48 -34.11
C ALA A 11 -5.51 33.87 -34.76
N ARG A 12 -4.43 34.32 -35.40
CA ARG A 12 -4.49 34.89 -36.76
C ARG A 12 -3.12 34.83 -37.47
N HIS A 13 -3.14 34.18 -38.63
CA HIS A 13 -2.16 34.28 -39.71
C HIS A 13 -2.04 35.72 -40.22
N ALA A 14 -0.83 36.14 -40.59
CA ALA A 14 -0.58 36.93 -41.81
C ALA A 14 0.90 36.83 -42.22
N ALA A 15 1.11 36.58 -43.51
CA ALA A 15 2.38 36.39 -44.18
C ALA A 15 2.92 37.70 -44.79
N THR A 16 4.05 37.57 -45.50
CA THR A 16 4.75 38.48 -46.45
C THR A 16 5.86 39.37 -45.89
N ALA A 17 7.00 39.61 -46.55
CA ALA A 17 7.74 38.96 -47.65
C ALA A 17 9.05 39.77 -47.87
N THR A 18 10.01 39.18 -48.60
CA THR A 18 11.19 39.77 -49.32
C THR A 18 12.43 40.19 -48.51
N SER A 19 13.68 40.06 -48.96
CA SER A 19 14.38 39.30 -50.04
C SER A 19 15.90 39.57 -49.94
N ASN A 20 16.71 38.75 -50.64
CA ASN A 20 18.14 38.84 -51.02
C ASN A 20 19.00 37.76 -50.32
N GLY A 21 19.62 36.76 -50.96
CA GLY A 21 19.83 36.44 -52.37
C GLY A 21 21.32 36.26 -52.65
N LEU A 22 21.80 35.00 -52.80
CA LEU A 22 22.75 34.53 -53.83
C LEU A 22 23.16 33.05 -53.62
N LYS A 23 22.92 32.25 -54.68
CA LYS A 23 23.27 30.84 -55.00
C LYS A 23 24.66 30.77 -55.69
N PRO A 24 25.18 29.67 -56.31
CA PRO A 24 24.64 28.32 -56.66
C PRO A 24 25.64 27.15 -56.32
N SER A 25 25.40 25.84 -56.53
CA SER A 25 25.01 25.05 -57.73
C SER A 25 24.51 23.63 -57.33
N LEU A 26 23.34 23.13 -57.76
CA LEU A 26 22.99 22.38 -59.01
C LEU A 26 23.73 21.03 -59.16
N SER A 27 23.11 19.85 -59.35
CA SER A 27 21.94 19.40 -60.17
C SER A 27 21.21 18.17 -59.53
N ILE A 28 19.88 18.02 -59.46
CA ILE A 28 18.85 17.69 -60.51
C ILE A 28 19.12 16.29 -61.15
N THR A 29 18.25 15.25 -61.24
CA THR A 29 16.77 15.12 -61.33
C THR A 29 16.26 13.68 -61.07
N ARG A 30 15.02 13.59 -60.55
CA ARG A 30 13.84 12.73 -60.86
C ARG A 30 13.95 11.46 -61.73
N GLY A 31 13.09 10.47 -61.43
CA GLY A 31 12.42 9.66 -62.47
C GLY A 31 11.76 8.36 -62.03
N VAL A 32 10.45 8.24 -62.26
CA VAL A 32 9.53 7.14 -61.88
C VAL A 32 9.65 5.91 -62.83
N THR A 33 9.15 4.74 -62.37
CA THR A 33 8.42 3.64 -63.09
C THR A 33 9.07 2.25 -63.26
N SER A 34 8.39 1.25 -62.67
CA SER A 34 7.85 0.00 -63.26
C SER A 34 8.76 -1.04 -63.97
N ALA A 35 8.73 -2.25 -63.39
CA ALA A 35 8.53 -3.58 -63.99
C ALA A 35 9.65 -4.34 -64.75
N ARG A 36 9.80 -5.59 -64.26
CA ARG A 36 9.99 -6.88 -64.95
C ARG A 36 11.35 -7.24 -65.60
N ASN A 37 11.85 -8.36 -65.06
CA ASN A 37 12.44 -9.54 -65.70
C ASN A 37 13.83 -9.44 -66.35
N GLY A 38 14.80 -10.14 -65.72
CA GLY A 38 15.10 -11.49 -66.20
C GLY A 38 16.55 -11.86 -66.54
N VAL A 39 17.09 -12.76 -65.69
CA VAL A 39 17.84 -13.99 -66.02
C VAL A 39 19.35 -13.92 -66.35
N LEU A 40 20.16 -14.63 -65.53
CA LEU A 40 20.95 -15.83 -65.88
C LEU A 40 21.56 -16.44 -64.60
N ARG A 41 21.07 -17.62 -64.14
CA ARG A 41 21.73 -18.98 -64.11
C ARG A 41 22.91 -19.09 -63.12
N SER A 42 23.09 -20.13 -62.31
CA SER A 42 22.63 -21.53 -62.20
C SER A 42 23.00 -22.01 -60.77
N SER A 43 22.54 -23.09 -60.13
CA SER A 43 21.99 -24.40 -60.52
C SER A 43 21.42 -25.05 -59.24
N SER A 44 20.12 -25.40 -59.23
CA SER A 44 19.56 -26.77 -59.21
C SER A 44 19.63 -27.49 -57.85
N ASN A 45 18.63 -28.18 -57.31
CA ASN A 45 17.31 -28.70 -57.72
C ASN A 45 16.81 -29.47 -56.45
N ASN A 46 15.56 -29.81 -56.16
CA ASN A 46 14.18 -29.54 -56.60
C ASN A 46 13.31 -30.23 -55.50
N VAL A 47 12.25 -29.60 -54.95
CA VAL A 47 10.81 -29.75 -55.33
C VAL A 47 10.24 -31.13 -54.90
N SER A 48 9.05 -31.34 -54.32
CA SER A 48 7.74 -30.65 -54.16
C SER A 48 6.97 -31.43 -53.07
N SER A 49 6.18 -30.87 -52.14
CA SER A 49 4.95 -30.05 -52.21
C SER A 49 3.62 -30.83 -52.30
N ARG A 50 2.81 -30.62 -51.25
CA ARG A 50 1.33 -30.43 -51.16
C ARG A 50 0.35 -31.60 -51.33
N GLY A 51 -0.59 -31.67 -50.37
CA GLY A 51 -1.94 -32.22 -50.51
C GLY A 51 -2.60 -32.58 -49.17
N ALA A 52 -3.61 -31.82 -48.74
CA ALA A 52 -4.63 -32.22 -47.74
C ALA A 52 -5.64 -33.21 -48.41
N PRO A 53 -6.49 -34.04 -47.72
CA PRO A 53 -7.33 -33.73 -46.54
C PRO A 53 -7.50 -34.89 -45.49
N SER A 54 -8.28 -34.66 -44.43
CA SER A 54 -8.86 -35.68 -43.51
C SER A 54 -9.96 -36.51 -44.21
N PRO A 55 -10.60 -37.60 -43.65
CA PRO A 55 -10.73 -38.05 -42.25
C PRO A 55 -10.68 -39.60 -42.03
N VAL A 56 -11.10 -40.04 -40.82
CA VAL A 56 -11.65 -41.37 -40.45
C VAL A 56 -10.74 -42.33 -39.64
N SER A 57 -11.43 -42.96 -38.69
CA SER A 57 -11.08 -43.85 -37.59
C SER A 57 -10.12 -45.01 -37.87
N SER A 58 -9.40 -45.45 -36.84
CA SER A 58 -9.76 -46.65 -36.05
C SER A 58 -8.61 -47.11 -35.15
N SER A 59 -9.02 -47.87 -34.15
CA SER A 59 -8.33 -48.47 -33.03
C SER A 59 -7.02 -49.24 -33.30
N LEU A 60 -6.15 -49.22 -32.28
CA LEU A 60 -5.70 -50.38 -31.49
C LEU A 60 -4.17 -50.58 -31.41
N ALA A 61 -3.75 -50.84 -30.16
CA ALA A 61 -2.60 -51.63 -29.72
C ALA A 61 -1.20 -50.99 -29.74
N LEU A 62 -0.87 -50.34 -28.62
CA LEU A 62 0.49 -50.20 -28.12
C LEU A 62 1.10 -51.59 -27.83
N ARG A 63 2.23 -51.89 -28.47
CA ARG A 63 3.24 -52.83 -27.94
C ARG A 63 4.39 -52.03 -27.35
N ILE A 64 4.75 -52.42 -26.14
CA ILE A 64 5.76 -51.85 -25.26
C ILE A 64 7.17 -52.16 -25.80
N GLY A 65 8.02 -51.13 -25.88
CA GLY A 65 9.47 -51.23 -26.03
C GLY A 65 10.15 -50.43 -24.93
N ASN A 66 10.91 -51.12 -24.08
CA ASN A 66 11.65 -50.63 -22.91
C ASN A 66 12.58 -49.44 -23.22
N ASN A 67 12.63 -48.45 -22.32
CA ASN A 67 13.70 -47.46 -22.27
C ASN A 67 14.33 -47.36 -20.87
N HIS A 68 15.63 -47.68 -20.83
CA HIS A 68 16.46 -47.89 -19.65
C HIS A 68 16.86 -46.60 -18.89
N LEU A 69 16.29 -45.44 -19.26
CA LEU A 69 16.57 -44.11 -18.70
C LEU A 69 15.63 -43.68 -17.56
N GLN A 70 14.45 -44.31 -17.41
CA GLN A 70 13.50 -43.95 -16.33
C GLN A 70 13.89 -44.47 -14.94
N ARG A 71 14.70 -45.53 -14.83
CA ARG A 71 15.05 -46.14 -13.53
C ARG A 71 16.08 -45.33 -12.72
N LYS A 72 16.94 -44.52 -13.35
CA LYS A 72 17.93 -43.69 -12.62
C LYS A 72 17.27 -42.46 -11.96
N SER A 73 16.28 -41.84 -12.60
CA SER A 73 15.54 -40.71 -12.02
C SER A 73 14.60 -41.13 -10.87
N PHE A 74 14.01 -42.32 -10.92
CA PHE A 74 13.17 -42.85 -9.84
C PHE A 74 13.98 -43.25 -8.59
N SER A 75 15.23 -43.69 -8.75
CA SER A 75 16.11 -44.05 -7.63
C SER A 75 16.62 -42.83 -6.85
N LEU A 76 16.87 -41.70 -7.52
CA LEU A 76 17.23 -40.44 -6.84
C LEU A 76 16.05 -39.82 -6.08
N VAL A 77 14.85 -39.89 -6.64
CA VAL A 77 13.63 -39.36 -6.00
C VAL A 77 13.24 -40.20 -4.77
N THR A 78 13.42 -41.52 -4.82
CA THR A 78 13.12 -42.41 -3.67
C THR A 78 14.16 -42.35 -2.56
N SER A 79 15.43 -42.05 -2.86
CA SER A 79 16.46 -41.82 -1.85
C SER A 79 16.33 -40.44 -1.19
N ALA A 80 15.97 -39.39 -1.94
CA ALA A 80 15.62 -38.08 -1.39
C ALA A 80 14.35 -38.12 -0.51
N LEU A 81 13.33 -38.89 -0.92
CA LEU A 81 12.11 -39.10 -0.12
C LEU A 81 12.35 -39.96 1.14
N ARG A 82 13.32 -40.88 1.15
CA ARG A 82 13.67 -41.66 2.36
C ARG A 82 14.55 -40.90 3.35
N ALA A 83 15.43 -40.00 2.89
CA ALA A 83 16.23 -39.16 3.77
C ALA A 83 15.42 -37.98 4.37
N SER A 84 14.39 -37.50 3.67
CA SER A 84 13.54 -36.39 4.12
C SER A 84 12.31 -36.81 4.94
N SER A 85 11.74 -38.02 4.73
CA SER A 85 10.46 -38.38 5.35
C SER A 85 10.48 -38.60 6.86
N ARG A 86 11.62 -38.98 7.46
CA ARG A 86 11.71 -39.20 8.92
C ARG A 86 11.74 -37.90 9.73
N ASN A 87 12.30 -36.82 9.19
CA ASN A 87 12.31 -35.51 9.86
C ASN A 87 11.08 -34.66 9.48
N THR A 88 10.59 -34.78 8.23
CA THR A 88 9.45 -33.96 7.76
C THR A 88 8.12 -34.44 8.33
N THR A 89 7.93 -35.75 8.55
CA THR A 89 6.69 -36.27 9.15
C THR A 89 6.61 -35.94 10.65
N ALA A 90 7.74 -35.94 11.36
CA ALA A 90 7.82 -35.50 12.76
C ALA A 90 7.58 -33.98 12.89
N LEU A 91 8.11 -33.18 11.95
CA LEU A 91 7.90 -31.73 11.91
C LEU A 91 6.45 -31.39 11.56
N VAL A 92 5.85 -32.04 10.54
CA VAL A 92 4.44 -31.85 10.16
C VAL A 92 3.50 -32.29 11.29
N LEU A 93 3.79 -33.40 11.98
CA LEU A 93 2.97 -33.81 13.13
C LEU A 93 3.15 -32.86 14.32
N SER A 94 4.35 -32.28 14.53
CA SER A 94 4.59 -31.26 15.54
C SER A 94 3.95 -29.90 15.21
N CYS A 95 3.84 -29.55 13.92
CA CYS A 95 3.16 -28.34 13.45
C CYS A 95 1.64 -28.49 13.50
N VAL A 96 1.10 -29.69 13.21
CA VAL A 96 -0.34 -29.97 13.26
C VAL A 96 -0.83 -30.15 14.71
N THR A 97 -0.01 -30.73 15.60
CA THR A 97 -0.33 -30.77 17.05
C THR A 97 -0.04 -29.43 17.75
N GLY A 98 0.98 -28.69 17.30
CA GLY A 98 1.29 -27.32 17.73
C GLY A 98 0.25 -26.28 17.31
N ALA A 99 -0.44 -26.45 16.17
CA ALA A 99 -1.54 -25.58 15.76
C ALA A 99 -2.77 -25.71 16.67
N SER A 100 -3.07 -26.92 17.15
CA SER A 100 -4.15 -27.16 18.12
C SER A 100 -3.81 -26.68 19.53
N ALA A 101 -2.52 -26.74 19.92
CA ALA A 101 -2.03 -26.17 21.17
C ALA A 101 -1.87 -24.63 21.10
N GLY A 102 -1.58 -24.07 19.93
CA GLY A 102 -1.41 -22.63 19.68
C GLY A 102 -2.69 -21.83 19.91
N VAL A 103 -3.86 -22.42 19.67
CA VAL A 103 -5.17 -21.81 19.99
C VAL A 103 -5.42 -21.72 21.49
N LEU A 104 -4.82 -22.60 22.30
CA LEU A 104 -4.87 -22.58 23.77
C LEU A 104 -3.71 -21.81 24.42
N PHE A 105 -2.58 -21.64 23.72
CA PHE A 105 -1.43 -20.84 24.19
C PHE A 105 -1.58 -19.34 23.89
N ALA A 106 -2.24 -18.97 22.78
CA ALA A 106 -2.48 -17.58 22.41
C ALA A 106 -3.45 -16.84 23.34
N SER A 107 -4.27 -17.57 24.12
CA SER A 107 -5.17 -16.98 25.11
C SER A 107 -4.50 -16.67 26.45
N ASN A 108 -3.29 -17.17 26.72
CA ASN A 108 -2.68 -17.12 28.05
C ASN A 108 -1.33 -16.40 28.19
N ASN A 109 -0.69 -15.91 27.11
CA ASN A 109 0.57 -15.15 27.25
C ASN A 109 0.54 -13.81 26.52
N ASN A 110 0.73 -12.74 27.29
CA ASN A 110 1.25 -11.46 26.81
C ASN A 110 2.62 -11.70 26.16
N ILE A 111 2.75 -11.52 24.85
CA ILE A 111 4.06 -11.26 24.24
C ILE A 111 4.32 -9.76 24.45
N ALA A 112 4.76 -9.44 25.66
CA ALA A 112 5.49 -8.21 25.95
C ALA A 112 6.97 -8.55 25.89
N TYR A 113 7.74 -7.81 25.10
CA TYR A 113 9.20 -7.86 25.14
C TYR A 113 9.66 -7.15 26.42
N ALA A 114 9.93 -7.93 27.47
CA ALA A 114 10.65 -7.48 28.66
C ALA A 114 11.29 -8.69 29.35
N GLU A 115 12.51 -8.48 29.86
CA GLU A 115 13.32 -9.47 30.58
C GLU A 115 12.59 -10.07 31.78
N ALA A 116 12.81 -11.37 32.02
CA ALA A 116 12.16 -12.11 33.09
C ALA A 116 12.88 -11.97 34.43
N PRO A 117 12.19 -11.65 35.54
CA PRO A 117 12.62 -12.05 36.86
C PRO A 117 11.95 -13.36 37.29
N ARG A 118 12.74 -14.22 37.93
CA ARG A 118 12.31 -15.47 38.57
C ARG A 118 11.55 -15.16 39.86
N ASP A 119 10.40 -15.79 40.10
CA ASP A 119 10.09 -16.28 41.45
C ASP A 119 9.04 -17.41 41.53
N ASN A 120 9.11 -18.14 42.64
CA ASN A 120 8.52 -19.45 42.93
C ASN A 120 7.05 -19.45 43.39
N GLY A 121 6.33 -20.50 42.99
CA GLY A 121 5.51 -21.38 43.87
C GLY A 121 4.23 -20.85 44.55
N GLY A 122 3.08 -21.45 44.20
CA GLY A 122 1.89 -21.47 45.07
C GLY A 122 0.56 -21.71 44.33
N ALA A 123 0.14 -22.97 44.22
CA ALA A 123 -1.13 -23.35 43.61
C ALA A 123 -2.32 -23.16 44.58
N SER A 124 -3.36 -22.45 44.14
CA SER A 124 -4.70 -22.46 44.76
C SER A 124 -5.77 -22.34 43.66
N SER A 125 -6.66 -23.33 43.60
CA SER A 125 -7.75 -23.41 42.62
C SER A 125 -8.92 -22.51 43.02
N LYS A 126 -9.04 -21.35 42.36
CA LYS A 126 -10.31 -20.61 42.28
C LYS A 126 -10.90 -20.79 40.87
N LYS A 127 -12.16 -21.23 40.81
CA LYS A 127 -13.00 -21.18 39.60
C LYS A 127 -12.97 -19.72 39.09
N LYS A 128 -12.20 -19.44 38.03
CA LYS A 128 -12.18 -18.11 37.39
C LYS A 128 -13.53 -17.88 36.74
N SER A 129 -14.28 -16.89 37.22
CA SER A 129 -15.30 -16.24 36.40
C SER A 129 -14.62 -15.66 35.16
N MET A 130 -15.27 -15.71 34.00
CA MET A 130 -14.80 -15.00 32.81
C MET A 130 -14.57 -13.52 33.17
N ASP A 131 -13.46 -12.96 32.73
CA ASP A 131 -13.19 -11.54 32.88
C ASP A 131 -14.20 -10.72 32.05
N ALA A 132 -14.38 -9.44 32.41
CA ALA A 132 -15.38 -8.57 31.81
C ALA A 132 -15.19 -8.39 30.28
N GLU A 133 -13.97 -8.54 29.78
CA GLU A 133 -13.66 -8.44 28.36
C GLU A 133 -14.08 -9.71 27.60
N SER A 134 -13.79 -10.88 28.17
CA SER A 134 -14.29 -12.17 27.66
C SER A 134 -15.82 -12.22 27.68
N GLN A 135 -16.46 -11.71 28.73
CA GLN A 135 -17.92 -11.62 28.82
C GLN A 135 -18.48 -10.64 27.76
N SER A 136 -17.85 -9.48 27.57
CA SER A 136 -18.19 -8.53 26.50
C SER A 136 -18.06 -9.15 25.11
N LEU A 137 -17.02 -9.95 24.86
CA LEU A 137 -16.85 -10.67 23.59
C LEU A 137 -17.97 -11.69 23.35
N VAL A 138 -18.38 -12.42 24.39
CA VAL A 138 -19.49 -13.37 24.30
C VAL A 138 -20.84 -12.65 24.12
N ASP A 139 -21.07 -11.55 24.82
CA ASP A 139 -22.29 -10.76 24.69
C ASP A 139 -22.38 -10.10 23.30
N GLU A 140 -21.26 -9.59 22.78
CA GLU A 140 -21.14 -9.07 21.41
C GLU A 140 -21.34 -10.18 20.37
N LEU A 141 -20.86 -11.41 20.63
CA LEU A 141 -21.07 -12.56 19.77
C LEU A 141 -22.54 -12.96 19.71
N LEU A 142 -23.21 -12.99 20.85
CA LEU A 142 -24.64 -13.30 20.93
C LEU A 142 -25.47 -12.22 20.23
N GLU A 143 -25.08 -10.95 20.32
CA GLU A 143 -25.68 -9.86 19.54
C GLU A 143 -25.44 -10.04 18.04
N PHE A 144 -24.20 -10.35 17.62
CA PHE A 144 -23.86 -10.62 16.22
C PHE A 144 -24.65 -11.79 15.63
N LEU A 145 -24.86 -12.85 16.42
CA LEU A 145 -25.66 -14.01 16.02
C LEU A 145 -27.18 -13.75 16.11
N GLY A 146 -27.60 -12.55 16.54
CA GLY A 146 -29.02 -12.20 16.71
C GLY A 146 -29.72 -12.97 17.83
N MET A 147 -28.96 -13.48 18.79
CA MET A 147 -29.43 -14.33 19.90
C MET A 147 -29.74 -13.54 21.19
N LYS A 148 -29.63 -12.21 21.16
CA LYS A 148 -29.97 -11.33 22.30
C LYS A 148 -31.35 -10.71 22.10
N SER A 149 -32.25 -10.84 23.09
CA SER A 149 -33.55 -10.17 23.06
C SER A 149 -33.36 -8.67 23.31
N LYS A 150 -33.94 -7.81 22.47
CA LYS A 150 -33.98 -6.36 22.69
C LYS A 150 -34.71 -6.06 24.00
N SER A 151 -34.04 -5.47 24.97
CA SER A 151 -34.66 -4.74 26.08
C SER A 151 -34.58 -3.25 25.79
N ASP A 152 -35.66 -2.55 26.13
CA ASP A 152 -36.08 -1.21 25.69
C ASP A 152 -35.01 -0.11 25.77
N VAL A 153 -34.93 0.68 24.68
CA VAL A 153 -34.32 2.01 24.67
C VAL A 153 -35.46 3.01 24.80
N THR A 154 -35.53 3.68 25.95
CA THR A 154 -36.39 4.83 26.18
C THR A 154 -35.91 6.01 25.34
N ALA A 155 -36.83 6.56 24.56
CA ALA A 155 -36.71 7.84 23.89
C ALA A 155 -36.61 8.97 24.92
N ASP A 156 -35.76 9.95 24.65
CA ASP A 156 -35.88 11.27 25.27
C ASP A 156 -35.89 12.36 24.20
N SER A 157 -36.70 13.36 24.50
CA SER A 157 -37.49 14.19 23.61
C SER A 157 -36.83 15.49 23.15
N ASP A 158 -37.39 16.01 22.06
CA ASP A 158 -37.24 17.34 21.47
C ASP A 158 -37.23 18.52 22.48
N GLY A 159 -36.42 19.53 22.15
CA GLY A 159 -36.51 20.89 22.67
C GLY A 159 -36.13 21.91 21.58
N LYS A 160 -37.12 22.67 21.12
CA LYS A 160 -37.09 23.74 20.10
C LYS A 160 -36.46 25.05 20.59
N SER A 161 -36.38 26.02 19.65
CA SER A 161 -36.27 27.50 19.76
C SER A 161 -34.88 28.09 20.05
N ASP A 162 -34.40 29.19 19.45
CA ASP A 162 -34.95 30.17 18.49
C ASP A 162 -33.82 30.96 17.79
N ASP A 163 -34.14 31.39 16.56
CA ASP A 163 -33.80 32.61 15.82
C ASP A 163 -32.55 33.50 16.13
N ALA A 164 -31.76 33.63 15.04
CA ALA A 164 -31.52 34.85 14.25
C ALA A 164 -30.50 35.93 14.68
N SER A 165 -29.75 36.33 13.63
CA SER A 165 -29.27 37.68 13.30
C SER A 165 -28.02 38.18 14.06
N ASN A 166 -27.10 38.99 13.55
CA ASN A 166 -26.69 39.53 12.24
C ASN A 166 -25.48 40.47 12.53
N TYR A 167 -24.77 40.95 11.50
CA TYR A 167 -23.66 41.95 11.51
C TYR A 167 -22.29 41.51 12.06
N SER A 168 -21.14 42.01 11.60
CA SER A 168 -20.66 42.62 10.33
C SER A 168 -19.17 42.97 10.55
N SER A 169 -18.43 43.10 9.44
CA SER A 169 -17.35 44.07 9.22
C SER A 169 -16.11 44.11 10.14
N SER A 170 -14.98 43.71 9.54
CA SER A 170 -13.69 44.44 9.43
C SER A 170 -13.14 45.20 10.66
N ASP A 171 -11.90 44.91 11.03
CA ASP A 171 -10.78 45.76 10.60
C ASP A 171 -9.41 45.15 10.95
N ASN A 172 -8.42 45.59 10.17
CA ASN A 172 -6.99 45.28 10.24
C ASN A 172 -6.35 45.67 11.59
N ASN A 173 -5.30 44.95 12.00
CA ASN A 173 -3.96 45.54 12.13
C ASN A 173 -2.87 44.50 12.39
N ASN A 174 -1.70 44.85 11.86
CA ASN A 174 -0.42 44.17 11.87
C ASN A 174 0.26 44.13 13.25
N ASP A 175 1.40 43.43 13.25
CA ASP A 175 2.58 43.55 14.12
C ASP A 175 2.47 42.70 15.42
N ASP A 176 3.43 41.84 15.81
CA ASP A 176 4.87 41.78 15.55
C ASP A 176 5.38 40.33 15.60
N ALA A 177 6.44 40.08 14.82
CA ALA A 177 7.22 38.85 14.86
C ALA A 177 8.32 38.97 15.94
N GLU A 178 8.34 38.04 16.89
CA GLU A 178 9.53 37.72 17.66
C GLU A 178 10.03 36.31 17.28
N GLU A 179 11.23 36.28 16.71
CA GLU A 179 12.07 35.11 16.51
C GLU A 179 12.57 34.60 17.87
N ASP A 180 12.25 33.35 18.21
CA ASP A 180 13.05 32.58 19.16
C ASP A 180 13.77 31.45 18.42
N GLY A 181 15.07 31.66 18.25
CA GLY A 181 16.01 30.79 17.58
C GLY A 181 16.45 29.66 18.51
N THR A 182 15.79 28.52 18.41
CA THR A 182 16.38 27.21 18.74
C THR A 182 15.91 26.19 17.70
N ILE A 183 16.74 25.98 16.68
CA ILE A 183 16.56 24.90 15.71
C ILE A 183 16.81 23.59 16.45
N ASN A 184 15.73 22.91 16.82
CA ASN A 184 15.78 21.58 17.42
C ASN A 184 16.09 20.58 16.29
N THR A 185 17.28 19.97 16.32
CA THR A 185 17.83 19.13 15.24
C THR A 185 17.29 17.69 15.23
N SER A 186 16.06 17.46 15.69
CA SER A 186 15.44 16.13 15.71
C SER A 186 13.92 16.23 15.54
N GLY A 187 13.44 16.18 14.29
CA GLY A 187 12.01 16.24 13.96
C GLY A 187 11.82 16.83 12.56
N GLY A 188 10.95 16.23 11.76
CA GLY A 188 10.81 16.57 10.34
C GLY A 188 10.25 17.97 10.03
N PRO A 189 10.09 18.29 8.74
CA PRO A 189 10.00 19.65 8.19
C PRO A 189 8.56 20.16 7.96
N GLY A 190 7.62 19.76 8.82
CA GLY A 190 6.28 20.35 8.83
C GLY A 190 6.32 21.77 9.39
N LYS A 191 5.44 22.68 8.92
CA LYS A 191 5.26 23.95 9.64
C LYS A 191 4.76 23.63 11.05
N ARG A 192 5.37 24.25 12.05
CA ARG A 192 4.93 24.13 13.44
C ARG A 192 3.47 24.54 13.54
N VAL A 193 2.64 23.67 14.12
CA VAL A 193 1.22 23.94 14.33
C VAL A 193 1.07 24.91 15.50
N LYS A 194 0.73 26.16 15.19
CA LYS A 194 0.32 27.17 16.18
C LYS A 194 -1.20 27.24 16.20
N VAL A 195 -1.79 27.13 17.39
CA VAL A 195 -3.26 27.20 17.55
C VAL A 195 -3.65 28.66 17.81
N PRO A 196 -4.46 29.28 16.94
CA PRO A 196 -4.88 30.66 17.14
C PRO A 196 -5.93 30.71 18.26
N LEU A 197 -5.53 31.19 19.43
CA LEU A 197 -6.41 31.42 20.57
C LEU A 197 -6.49 32.91 20.87
N ASP A 198 -7.70 33.39 21.16
CA ASP A 198 -7.93 34.74 21.63
C ASP A 198 -7.23 34.95 23.00
N PRO A 199 -6.40 36.00 23.16
CA PRO A 199 -5.76 36.33 24.44
C PRO A 199 -6.75 36.45 25.62
N GLU A 200 -7.97 36.95 25.39
CA GLU A 200 -8.99 37.06 26.45
C GLU A 200 -9.47 35.66 26.89
N LEU A 201 -9.73 34.78 25.93
CA LEU A 201 -10.06 33.38 26.20
C LEU A 201 -8.93 32.72 26.99
N LEU A 202 -7.68 32.86 26.54
CA LEU A 202 -6.50 32.28 27.17
C LEU A 202 -6.34 32.70 28.64
N ALA A 203 -6.63 33.96 28.94
CA ALA A 203 -6.61 34.49 30.30
C ALA A 203 -7.71 33.86 31.17
N SER A 204 -8.90 33.64 30.60
CA SER A 204 -10.07 33.07 31.30
C SER A 204 -10.02 31.55 31.53
N LEU A 205 -9.19 30.81 30.79
CA LEU A 205 -9.13 29.35 30.87
C LEU A 205 -8.71 28.86 32.27
N PRO A 206 -9.43 27.88 32.87
CA PRO A 206 -9.08 27.34 34.18
C PRO A 206 -7.78 26.52 34.12
N ILE A 207 -7.07 26.46 35.24
CA ILE A 207 -5.90 25.57 35.37
C ILE A 207 -6.39 24.14 35.63
N ILE A 208 -6.02 23.23 34.73
CA ILE A 208 -6.31 21.79 34.83
C ILE A 208 -5.01 21.09 35.27
N PRO A 209 -5.00 20.29 36.36
CA PRO A 209 -3.83 19.51 36.74
C PRO A 209 -3.48 18.45 35.69
N LEU A 210 -2.20 18.14 35.51
CA LEU A 210 -1.75 17.08 34.59
C LEU A 210 -2.45 15.73 34.85
N SER A 211 -2.75 15.41 36.10
CA SER A 211 -3.46 14.17 36.46
C SER A 211 -4.89 14.11 35.90
N GLN A 212 -5.58 15.24 35.73
CA GLN A 212 -6.90 15.29 35.09
C GLN A 212 -6.80 15.14 33.57
N LEU A 213 -5.71 15.60 32.94
CA LEU A 213 -5.43 15.33 31.53
C LEU A 213 -5.22 13.82 31.30
N GLU A 214 -4.33 13.20 32.08
CA GLU A 214 -3.97 11.77 31.96
C GLU A 214 -5.14 10.86 32.36
N HIS A 215 -5.87 11.23 33.41
CA HIS A 215 -6.97 10.45 34.00
C HIS A 215 -8.17 11.36 34.33
N PRO A 216 -9.02 11.69 33.33
CA PRO A 216 -10.15 12.59 33.52
C PRO A 216 -11.16 12.05 34.54
N THR A 217 -11.45 12.85 35.57
CA THR A 217 -12.43 12.55 36.63
C THR A 217 -13.37 13.74 36.84
N GLY A 218 -14.37 13.59 37.73
CA GLY A 218 -15.32 14.67 38.03
C GLY A 218 -16.08 15.14 36.78
N GLU A 219 -16.05 16.44 36.52
CA GLU A 219 -16.70 17.07 35.36
C GLU A 219 -16.08 16.68 34.01
N HIS A 220 -14.81 16.26 34.00
CA HIS A 220 -14.11 15.79 32.80
C HIS A 220 -14.23 14.27 32.60
N LYS A 221 -15.00 13.57 33.44
CA LYS A 221 -15.20 12.12 33.30
C LYS A 221 -15.71 11.77 31.90
N ASN A 222 -15.10 10.76 31.28
CA ASN A 222 -15.37 10.29 29.91
C ASN A 222 -14.98 11.27 28.79
N LYS A 223 -14.27 12.36 29.10
CA LYS A 223 -13.72 13.26 28.07
C LYS A 223 -12.41 12.72 27.51
N LEU A 224 -12.17 12.98 26.23
CA LEU A 224 -10.90 12.75 25.56
C LEU A 224 -10.10 14.05 25.60
N LEU A 225 -9.26 14.21 26.62
CA LEU A 225 -8.44 15.41 26.79
C LEU A 225 -7.06 15.22 26.16
N VAL A 226 -6.55 16.26 25.51
CA VAL A 226 -5.19 16.35 24.95
C VAL A 226 -4.60 17.72 25.28
N SER A 227 -3.28 17.84 25.28
CA SER A 227 -2.62 19.14 25.49
C SER A 227 -1.78 19.56 24.29
N HIS A 228 -1.60 20.86 24.07
CA HIS A 228 -0.62 21.38 23.10
C HIS A 228 -0.23 22.79 23.52
N GLU A 229 1.07 23.08 23.54
CA GLU A 229 1.62 24.38 23.98
C GLU A 229 1.06 24.85 25.35
N GLY A 230 0.82 23.89 26.26
CA GLY A 230 0.31 24.16 27.61
C GLY A 230 -1.21 24.36 27.71
N ILE A 231 -1.94 24.30 26.60
CA ILE A 231 -3.42 24.40 26.58
C ILE A 231 -4.03 23.01 26.52
N VAL A 232 -5.14 22.81 27.22
CA VAL A 232 -5.91 21.56 27.28
C VAL A 232 -7.14 21.66 26.40
N TYR A 233 -7.36 20.66 25.56
CA TYR A 233 -8.44 20.58 24.59
C TYR A 233 -9.31 19.35 24.82
N ASP A 234 -10.63 19.51 24.72
CA ASP A 234 -11.60 18.40 24.73
C ASP A 234 -11.93 17.97 23.30
N VAL A 235 -11.32 16.85 22.86
CA VAL A 235 -11.49 16.33 21.50
C VAL A 235 -12.57 15.23 21.42
N THR A 236 -13.43 15.10 22.42
CA THR A 236 -14.43 14.01 22.52
C THR A 236 -15.34 13.92 21.29
N GLU A 237 -15.96 15.03 20.91
CA GLU A 237 -16.86 15.08 19.74
C GLU A 237 -16.10 15.00 18.42
N PHE A 238 -14.92 15.60 18.38
CA PHE A 238 -14.08 15.65 17.20
C PHE A 238 -13.45 14.29 16.86
N ALA A 239 -13.26 13.39 17.82
CA ALA A 239 -12.70 12.06 17.59
C ALA A 239 -13.45 11.27 16.50
N ASN A 240 -14.78 11.42 16.42
CA ASN A 240 -15.60 10.77 15.41
C ASN A 240 -15.50 11.44 14.02
N HIS A 241 -14.89 12.62 13.95
CA HIS A 241 -14.73 13.44 12.75
C HIS A 241 -13.26 13.62 12.35
N HIS A 242 -12.31 13.07 13.11
CA HIS A 242 -10.89 13.19 12.83
C HIS A 242 -10.54 12.58 11.46
N PRO A 243 -9.91 13.32 10.52
CA PRO A 243 -9.60 12.80 9.19
C PRO A 243 -8.71 11.55 9.20
N GLY A 244 -7.82 11.41 10.19
CA GLY A 244 -6.98 10.24 10.37
C GLY A 244 -7.68 9.03 10.99
N GLY A 245 -8.99 9.07 11.23
CA GLY A 245 -9.70 8.01 11.95
C GLY A 245 -9.71 8.23 13.46
N LYS A 246 -10.76 7.73 14.12
CA LYS A 246 -10.95 7.81 15.57
C LYS A 246 -9.85 7.13 16.37
N ASP A 247 -9.45 5.94 15.95
CA ASP A 247 -8.48 5.10 16.68
C ASP A 247 -7.11 5.77 16.84
N LEU A 248 -6.71 6.64 15.89
CA LEU A 248 -5.44 7.40 16.00
C LEU A 248 -5.55 8.58 16.96
N LEU A 249 -6.72 9.23 17.05
CA LEU A 249 -6.88 10.30 18.05
C LEU A 249 -6.97 9.72 19.47
N LEU A 250 -7.57 8.54 19.60
CA LEU A 250 -7.66 7.83 20.88
C LEU A 250 -6.29 7.49 21.48
N THR A 251 -5.24 7.35 20.66
CA THR A 251 -3.86 7.12 21.14
C THR A 251 -3.13 8.39 21.55
N ALA A 252 -3.73 9.56 21.35
CA ALA A 252 -3.21 10.84 21.85
C ALA A 252 -3.90 11.28 23.15
N THR A 253 -5.01 10.63 23.53
CA THR A 253 -5.75 10.96 24.77
C THR A 253 -4.84 10.88 25.99
N GLY A 254 -4.81 11.95 26.78
CA GLY A 254 -3.98 12.10 27.97
C GLY A 254 -2.53 12.51 27.69
N LEU A 255 -2.19 12.83 26.44
CA LEU A 255 -0.83 13.20 26.02
C LEU A 255 -0.76 14.64 25.46
N ASP A 256 0.45 15.11 25.21
CA ASP A 256 0.73 16.35 24.47
C ASP A 256 0.80 16.10 22.96
N LEU A 257 0.19 16.96 22.15
CA LEU A 257 0.10 16.80 20.70
C LEU A 257 1.39 17.18 19.97
N GLY A 258 2.38 17.80 20.62
CA GLY A 258 3.61 18.24 19.99
C GLY A 258 4.30 17.12 19.20
N HIS A 259 4.54 15.98 19.86
CA HIS A 259 5.10 14.78 19.23
C HIS A 259 4.29 14.31 18.00
N PHE A 260 2.96 14.41 18.07
CA PHE A 260 2.09 13.99 16.97
C PHE A 260 2.13 14.97 15.79
N PHE A 261 2.17 16.28 16.05
CA PHE A 261 2.26 17.29 15.00
C PHE A 261 3.61 17.28 14.29
N ASP A 262 4.70 17.03 15.02
CA ASP A 262 6.04 16.93 14.46
C ASP A 262 6.17 15.73 13.52
N ASN A 263 5.61 14.58 13.92
CA ASN A 263 5.70 13.33 13.16
C ASN A 263 4.64 13.20 12.05
N TYR A 264 3.42 13.67 12.28
CA TYR A 264 2.32 13.68 11.31
C TYR A 264 2.16 15.07 10.70
N THR A 265 3.13 15.46 9.87
CA THR A 265 3.23 16.77 9.20
C THR A 265 1.98 17.21 8.42
N VAL A 266 1.07 16.29 8.09
CA VAL A 266 -0.24 16.62 7.48
C VAL A 266 -1.02 17.68 8.27
N HIS A 267 -0.85 17.73 9.60
CA HIS A 267 -1.49 18.74 10.44
C HIS A 267 -0.91 20.15 10.25
N GLY A 268 0.36 20.26 9.86
CA GLY A 268 1.05 21.53 9.60
C GLY A 268 0.98 22.01 8.15
N ASN A 269 0.42 21.22 7.24
CA ASN A 269 0.33 21.60 5.82
C ASN A 269 -0.74 22.68 5.55
N SER A 270 -1.67 22.89 6.48
CA SER A 270 -2.73 23.91 6.40
C SER A 270 -3.16 24.32 7.80
N ASP A 271 -3.85 25.45 7.92
CA ASP A 271 -4.39 25.91 9.22
C ASP A 271 -5.65 25.13 9.65
N LYS A 272 -6.10 24.12 8.89
CA LYS A 272 -7.32 23.36 9.23
C LYS A 272 -7.22 22.70 10.61
N ALA A 273 -6.10 22.04 10.92
CA ALA A 273 -5.93 21.32 12.18
C ALA A 273 -5.90 22.27 13.38
N SER A 274 -5.14 23.37 13.29
CA SER A 274 -5.08 24.40 14.32
C SER A 274 -6.43 25.10 14.51
N ASN A 275 -7.13 25.45 13.43
CA ASN A 275 -8.44 26.11 13.51
C ASN A 275 -9.53 25.22 14.10
N TRP A 276 -9.51 23.91 13.81
CA TRP A 276 -10.40 22.97 14.50
C TRP A 276 -10.08 22.88 15.98
N LEU A 277 -8.79 22.77 16.32
CA LEU A 277 -8.34 22.62 17.71
C LEU A 277 -8.63 23.86 18.56
N ALA A 278 -8.53 25.07 18.00
CA ALA A 278 -8.79 26.33 18.70
C ALA A 278 -10.15 26.36 19.41
N ASN A 279 -11.20 25.86 18.75
CA ASN A 279 -12.57 25.85 19.28
C ASN A 279 -12.80 24.76 20.35
N MET A 280 -11.80 23.94 20.66
CA MET A 280 -11.90 22.83 21.59
C MET A 280 -11.16 23.10 22.92
N ALA A 281 -10.62 24.31 23.12
CA ALA A 281 -9.89 24.67 24.34
C ALA A 281 -10.82 24.70 25.56
N VAL A 282 -10.44 23.99 26.63
CA VAL A 282 -11.22 23.86 27.88
C VAL A 282 -10.45 24.23 29.14
N GLY A 283 -9.12 24.37 29.06
CA GLY A 283 -8.28 24.78 30.18
C GLY A 283 -6.82 24.98 29.79
N LYS A 284 -5.98 25.25 30.77
CA LYS A 284 -4.52 25.32 30.61
C LYS A 284 -3.79 24.54 31.70
N LEU A 285 -2.62 24.01 31.39
CA LEU A 285 -1.71 23.41 32.36
C LEU A 285 -0.91 24.51 33.06
N SER A 286 -0.41 24.23 34.27
CA SER A 286 0.67 25.04 34.84
C SER A 286 1.94 24.91 33.97
N GLU A 287 2.87 25.87 34.03
CA GLU A 287 4.11 25.79 33.25
C GLU A 287 4.91 24.50 33.53
N SER A 288 4.96 24.07 34.81
CA SER A 288 5.60 22.82 35.20
C SER A 288 4.87 21.60 34.63
N ASP A 289 3.54 21.60 34.66
CA ASP A 289 2.74 20.50 34.12
C ASP A 289 2.81 20.42 32.60
N ALA A 290 2.83 21.57 31.91
CA ALA A 290 3.00 21.64 30.46
C ALA A 290 4.36 21.07 30.03
N LYS A 291 5.43 21.42 30.75
CA LYS A 291 6.76 20.84 30.52
C LYS A 291 6.76 19.33 30.74
N MET A 292 6.19 18.86 31.86
CA MET A 292 6.08 17.43 32.16
C MET A 292 5.25 16.66 31.12
N ALA A 293 4.13 17.22 30.67
CA ALA A 293 3.27 16.61 29.64
C ALA A 293 4.04 16.39 28.33
N ARG A 294 4.82 17.39 27.91
CA ARG A 294 5.68 17.32 26.72
C ARG A 294 6.79 16.27 26.88
N GLU A 295 7.51 16.29 28.00
CA GLU A 295 8.60 15.34 28.28
C GLU A 295 8.12 13.89 28.38
N ARG A 296 6.90 13.66 28.89
CA ARG A 296 6.30 12.33 29.02
C ARG A 296 5.74 11.79 27.71
N THR A 297 5.47 12.65 26.72
CA THR A 297 4.92 12.22 25.44
C THR A 297 6.03 11.84 24.47
N THR A 298 6.53 10.61 24.60
CA THR A 298 7.58 10.05 23.73
C THR A 298 6.98 9.12 22.66
N SER A 299 7.75 8.79 21.61
CA SER A 299 7.33 7.73 20.66
C SER A 299 6.98 6.43 21.33
N VAL A 300 7.78 6.02 22.31
CA VAL A 300 7.60 4.73 22.99
C VAL A 300 6.22 4.69 23.63
N VAL A 301 5.84 5.77 24.32
CA VAL A 301 4.51 5.90 24.92
C VAL A 301 3.42 5.86 23.85
N HIS A 302 3.59 6.60 22.75
CA HIS A 302 2.64 6.58 21.64
C HIS A 302 2.48 5.16 21.03
N VAL A 303 3.57 4.46 20.71
CA VAL A 303 3.56 3.08 20.19
C VAL A 303 2.89 2.12 21.16
N GLU A 304 3.20 2.22 22.45
CA GLU A 304 2.57 1.40 23.48
C GLU A 304 1.05 1.64 23.55
N GLN A 305 0.61 2.90 23.52
CA GLN A 305 -0.81 3.23 23.45
C GLN A 305 -1.46 2.66 22.19
N ARG A 306 -0.81 2.80 21.04
CA ARG A 306 -1.30 2.28 19.76
C ARG A 306 -1.46 0.76 19.79
N HIS A 307 -0.50 0.05 20.37
CA HIS A 307 -0.57 -1.41 20.49
C HIS A 307 -1.67 -1.89 21.44
N LYS A 308 -2.05 -1.15 22.49
CA LYS A 308 -3.22 -1.49 23.31
C LYS A 308 -4.50 -1.61 22.47
N TRP A 309 -4.72 -0.63 21.59
CA TRP A 309 -5.87 -0.62 20.67
C TRP A 309 -5.79 -1.72 19.61
N LEU A 310 -4.64 -1.87 18.97
CA LEU A 310 -4.42 -2.94 17.98
C LEU A 310 -4.64 -4.33 18.60
N ASN A 311 -4.15 -4.58 19.81
CA ASN A 311 -4.31 -5.88 20.48
C ASN A 311 -5.78 -6.21 20.78
N LYS A 312 -6.62 -5.21 21.11
CA LYS A 312 -8.07 -5.41 21.24
C LYS A 312 -8.70 -5.85 19.92
N ALA A 313 -8.35 -5.19 18.81
CA ALA A 313 -8.81 -5.59 17.47
C ALA A 313 -8.30 -6.98 17.08
N ARG A 314 -7.05 -7.31 17.39
CA ARG A 314 -6.43 -8.62 17.12
C ARG A 314 -7.16 -9.78 17.81
N ARG A 315 -7.60 -9.62 19.06
CA ARG A 315 -8.39 -10.66 19.73
C ARG A 315 -9.69 -10.97 18.99
N ARG A 316 -10.37 -9.92 18.51
CA ARG A 316 -11.62 -10.04 17.75
C ARG A 316 -11.41 -10.61 16.35
N ILE A 317 -10.37 -10.18 15.63
CA ILE A 317 -10.13 -10.67 14.25
C ILE A 317 -9.75 -12.15 14.23
N VAL A 318 -9.05 -12.67 15.25
CA VAL A 318 -8.74 -14.10 15.35
C VAL A 318 -10.02 -14.92 15.40
N PHE A 319 -11.00 -14.48 16.19
CA PHE A 319 -12.31 -15.13 16.24
C PHE A 319 -13.01 -15.08 14.88
N ILE A 320 -13.08 -13.90 14.24
CA ILE A 320 -13.69 -13.75 12.90
C ILE A 320 -13.00 -14.69 11.90
N ALA A 321 -11.65 -14.67 11.86
CA ALA A 321 -10.85 -15.48 10.96
C ALA A 321 -11.10 -16.99 11.18
N ALA A 322 -11.20 -17.44 12.44
CA ALA A 322 -11.50 -18.84 12.77
C ALA A 322 -12.89 -19.28 12.28
N THR A 323 -13.86 -18.34 12.21
CA THR A 323 -15.21 -18.63 11.69
C THR A 323 -15.34 -18.56 10.17
N LEU A 324 -14.31 -18.08 9.45
CA LEU A 324 -14.37 -17.90 7.99
C LEU A 324 -14.81 -19.15 7.23
N PRO A 325 -14.29 -20.37 7.49
CA PRO A 325 -14.71 -21.57 6.76
C PRO A 325 -16.21 -21.85 6.87
N MET A 326 -16.78 -21.64 8.07
CA MET A 326 -18.22 -21.78 8.29
C MET A 326 -18.99 -20.75 7.47
N TRP A 327 -18.61 -19.47 7.54
CA TRP A 327 -19.30 -18.41 6.79
C TRP A 327 -19.18 -18.58 5.27
N MET A 328 -18.03 -19.04 4.77
CA MET A 328 -17.85 -19.35 3.35
C MET A 328 -18.74 -20.52 2.91
N THR A 329 -18.93 -21.52 3.77
CA THR A 329 -19.84 -22.65 3.51
C THR A 329 -21.29 -22.18 3.45
N VAL A 330 -21.74 -21.41 4.44
CA VAL A 330 -23.08 -20.80 4.47
C VAL A 330 -23.31 -19.93 3.24
N ARG A 331 -22.36 -19.05 2.91
CA ARG A 331 -22.41 -18.17 1.74
C ARG A 331 -22.56 -18.97 0.44
N THR A 332 -21.81 -20.06 0.30
CA THR A 332 -21.88 -20.94 -0.88
C THR A 332 -23.25 -21.62 -0.98
N ALA A 333 -23.79 -22.12 0.13
CA ALA A 333 -25.13 -22.71 0.17
C ALA A 333 -26.22 -21.69 -0.21
N VAL A 334 -26.16 -20.46 0.34
CA VAL A 334 -27.12 -19.39 -0.01
C VAL A 334 -27.01 -19.02 -1.49
N ARG A 335 -25.80 -18.92 -2.04
CA ARG A 335 -25.59 -18.69 -3.48
C ARG A 335 -26.17 -19.80 -4.34
N PHE A 336 -25.99 -21.06 -3.92
CA PHE A 336 -26.57 -22.21 -4.63
C PHE A 336 -28.11 -22.16 -4.60
N VAL A 337 -28.72 -21.86 -3.45
CA VAL A 337 -30.17 -21.67 -3.35
C VAL A 337 -30.63 -20.49 -4.21
N GLY A 338 -29.92 -19.37 -4.21
CA GLY A 338 -30.24 -18.21 -5.04
C GLY A 338 -30.07 -18.46 -6.54
N TRP A 339 -29.19 -19.38 -6.93
CA TRP A 339 -29.08 -19.83 -8.31
C TRP A 339 -30.30 -20.66 -8.73
N CYS A 340 -30.80 -21.55 -7.87
CA CYS A 340 -32.01 -22.33 -8.13
C CYS A 340 -33.31 -21.52 -8.01
N ILE A 341 -33.42 -20.69 -6.97
CA ILE A 341 -34.60 -19.91 -6.58
C ILE A 341 -34.13 -18.51 -6.13
N PRO A 342 -34.03 -17.54 -7.05
CA PRO A 342 -33.45 -16.22 -6.77
C PRO A 342 -34.11 -15.45 -5.63
N SER A 343 -35.44 -15.52 -5.50
CA SER A 343 -36.19 -14.85 -4.42
C SER A 343 -35.84 -15.41 -3.05
N LEU A 344 -35.76 -16.75 -2.93
CA LEU A 344 -35.39 -17.42 -1.70
C LEU A 344 -33.92 -17.16 -1.34
N GLY A 345 -33.01 -17.20 -2.32
CA GLY A 345 -31.60 -16.86 -2.08
C GLY A 345 -31.41 -15.43 -1.55
N ARG A 346 -32.15 -14.45 -2.10
CA ARG A 346 -32.14 -13.07 -1.58
C ARG A 346 -32.73 -12.97 -0.18
N LEU A 347 -33.78 -13.73 0.12
CA LEU A 347 -34.35 -13.78 1.47
C LEU A 347 -33.32 -14.34 2.47
N LEU A 348 -32.71 -15.49 2.16
CA LEU A 348 -31.68 -16.11 2.99
C LEU A 348 -30.46 -15.20 3.16
N ALA A 349 -30.04 -14.50 2.10
CA ALA A 349 -28.94 -13.54 2.13
C ALA A 349 -29.21 -12.34 3.06
N ARG A 350 -30.48 -12.02 3.37
CA ARG A 350 -30.85 -10.99 4.36
C ARG A 350 -30.80 -11.49 5.80
N LEU A 351 -30.93 -12.81 6.00
CA LEU A 351 -30.96 -13.43 7.32
C LEU A 351 -29.56 -13.75 7.85
N VAL A 352 -28.56 -13.83 6.97
CA VAL A 352 -27.17 -14.05 7.37
C VAL A 352 -26.46 -12.72 7.65
N PRO A 353 -25.58 -12.64 8.67
CA PRO A 353 -24.93 -11.39 9.05
C PRO A 353 -23.82 -10.96 8.07
N VAL A 354 -23.37 -11.87 7.20
CA VAL A 354 -22.27 -11.68 6.24
C VAL A 354 -22.79 -11.37 4.84
N ALA A 355 -21.99 -10.66 4.04
CA ALA A 355 -22.29 -10.37 2.65
C ALA A 355 -22.30 -11.65 1.80
N VAL A 356 -23.32 -11.77 0.95
CA VAL A 356 -23.46 -12.79 -0.08
C VAL A 356 -23.43 -12.08 -1.43
N PRO A 357 -22.34 -12.20 -2.20
CA PRO A 357 -22.19 -11.47 -3.46
C PRO A 357 -23.36 -11.73 -4.42
N GLY A 358 -23.86 -10.67 -5.04
CA GLY A 358 -25.01 -10.73 -5.96
C GLY A 358 -26.38 -10.93 -5.32
N LEU A 359 -26.48 -11.25 -4.02
CA LEU A 359 -27.74 -11.58 -3.33
C LEU A 359 -28.04 -10.69 -2.12
N SER A 360 -27.01 -10.28 -1.36
CA SER A 360 -27.19 -9.29 -0.30
C SER A 360 -27.65 -7.96 -0.89
N VAL A 361 -28.43 -7.20 -0.11
CA VAL A 361 -28.97 -5.91 -0.54
C VAL A 361 -27.82 -4.99 -0.96
N GLY A 362 -27.88 -4.48 -2.20
CA GLY A 362 -26.89 -3.60 -2.80
C GLY A 362 -25.68 -4.33 -3.40
N ALA A 363 -25.53 -5.63 -3.19
CA ALA A 363 -24.45 -6.44 -3.78
C ALA A 363 -24.80 -6.95 -5.19
N GLU A 364 -26.02 -6.73 -5.66
CA GLU A 364 -26.41 -7.04 -7.03
C GLU A 364 -25.63 -6.18 -8.05
N PRO A 365 -25.13 -6.78 -9.14
CA PRO A 365 -24.55 -6.00 -10.23
C PRO A 365 -25.61 -5.09 -10.84
N LEU A 366 -25.23 -3.83 -11.03
CA LEU A 366 -26.03 -2.85 -11.74
C LEU A 366 -25.99 -3.14 -13.24
N LYS A 367 -27.13 -2.92 -13.90
CA LYS A 367 -27.24 -3.07 -15.34
C LYS A 367 -27.21 -1.70 -16.01
N ILE A 368 -26.33 -1.56 -17.00
CA ILE A 368 -26.39 -0.45 -17.95
C ILE A 368 -27.49 -0.81 -18.95
N ASN A 369 -28.53 0.02 -19.09
CA ASN A 369 -29.56 -0.17 -20.10
C ASN A 369 -28.96 0.11 -21.50
N SER A 370 -28.24 -0.85 -22.06
CA SER A 370 -27.91 -0.83 -23.48
C SER A 370 -29.15 -1.24 -24.27
N GLY A 371 -29.73 -0.29 -25.02
CA GLY A 371 -30.48 -0.67 -26.22
C GLY A 371 -29.58 -1.57 -27.06
N LYS A 372 -30.12 -2.71 -27.53
CA LYS A 372 -29.48 -3.77 -28.35
C LYS A 372 -27.95 -3.90 -28.25
N LYS A 373 -27.48 -5.04 -27.73
CA LYS A 373 -26.07 -5.48 -27.78
C LYS A 373 -25.45 -5.18 -29.16
N GLY A 374 -24.50 -4.25 -29.21
CA GLY A 374 -23.76 -3.88 -30.42
C GLY A 374 -23.71 -2.38 -30.75
N GLU A 375 -24.56 -1.55 -30.14
CA GLU A 375 -24.60 -0.08 -30.40
C GLU A 375 -24.31 0.71 -29.11
N ALA A 376 -23.10 0.57 -28.56
CA ALA A 376 -22.61 1.60 -27.65
C ALA A 376 -22.31 2.84 -28.50
N GLU A 377 -22.96 3.97 -28.22
CA GLU A 377 -22.54 5.25 -28.78
C GLU A 377 -21.17 5.57 -28.18
N VAL A 378 -20.13 5.39 -28.99
CA VAL A 378 -18.75 5.69 -28.64
C VAL A 378 -18.47 7.13 -29.03
N GLU A 379 -18.00 7.94 -28.08
CA GLU A 379 -17.55 9.31 -28.35
C GLU A 379 -16.22 9.32 -29.12
N GLU A 380 -15.87 10.48 -29.68
CA GLU A 380 -14.58 10.66 -30.37
C GLU A 380 -13.43 10.37 -29.39
N GLY A 381 -12.73 9.25 -29.60
CA GLY A 381 -11.67 8.76 -28.70
C GLY A 381 -11.94 7.41 -28.00
N GLY A 382 -13.03 6.70 -28.32
CA GLY A 382 -13.20 5.30 -27.89
C GLY A 382 -13.96 5.10 -26.56
N VAL A 383 -14.46 6.17 -25.95
CA VAL A 383 -15.13 6.14 -24.64
C VAL A 383 -16.64 5.98 -24.82
N VAL A 384 -17.27 5.11 -24.04
CA VAL A 384 -18.73 4.90 -24.06
C VAL A 384 -19.44 6.14 -23.52
N LYS A 385 -20.37 6.73 -24.27
CA LYS A 385 -21.16 7.88 -23.81
C LYS A 385 -22.03 7.53 -22.59
N VAL A 386 -21.99 8.36 -21.54
CA VAL A 386 -22.85 8.18 -20.36
C VAL A 386 -24.28 8.55 -20.74
N LYS A 387 -25.20 7.59 -20.64
CA LYS A 387 -26.62 7.82 -20.96
C LYS A 387 -27.32 8.52 -19.79
N GLU A 388 -28.34 9.31 -20.11
CA GLU A 388 -29.20 9.90 -19.08
C GLU A 388 -29.83 8.79 -18.21
N GLY A 389 -29.74 8.94 -16.89
CA GLY A 389 -30.19 7.92 -15.94
C GLY A 389 -29.25 6.72 -15.76
N ALA A 390 -28.01 6.79 -16.25
CA ALA A 390 -26.98 5.78 -15.93
C ALA A 390 -26.79 5.66 -14.41
N PRO A 391 -26.50 4.45 -13.90
CA PRO A 391 -26.28 4.26 -12.47
C PRO A 391 -25.08 5.07 -11.98
N LYS A 392 -25.26 5.71 -10.81
CA LYS A 392 -24.28 6.62 -10.22
C LYS A 392 -23.38 5.90 -9.22
N VAL A 393 -22.08 6.11 -9.31
CA VAL A 393 -21.10 5.53 -8.39
C VAL A 393 -20.18 6.62 -7.85
N ALA A 394 -20.06 6.70 -6.52
CA ALA A 394 -19.03 7.52 -5.88
C ALA A 394 -17.80 6.67 -5.56
N VAL A 395 -16.62 7.13 -5.95
CA VAL A 395 -15.33 6.54 -5.56
C VAL A 395 -14.62 7.52 -4.62
N ILE A 396 -14.21 7.05 -3.45
CA ILE A 396 -13.62 7.88 -2.39
C ILE A 396 -12.14 7.52 -2.23
N GLY A 397 -11.25 8.33 -2.78
CA GLY A 397 -9.79 8.17 -2.77
C GLY A 397 -9.20 8.12 -4.20
N GLY A 398 -8.39 9.10 -4.56
CA GLY A 398 -7.75 9.30 -5.88
C GLY A 398 -6.40 8.60 -6.06
N GLY A 399 -6.16 7.49 -5.35
CA GLY A 399 -5.01 6.61 -5.62
C GLY A 399 -5.25 5.70 -6.83
N ILE A 400 -4.27 4.86 -7.19
CA ILE A 400 -4.40 3.96 -8.36
C ILE A 400 -5.59 3.00 -8.27
N ALA A 401 -5.95 2.54 -7.06
CA ALA A 401 -7.12 1.70 -6.85
C ALA A 401 -8.42 2.44 -7.21
N GLY A 402 -8.58 3.68 -6.73
CA GLY A 402 -9.76 4.49 -6.99
C GLY A 402 -9.82 4.99 -8.43
N CYS A 403 -8.71 5.49 -8.98
CA CYS A 403 -8.63 5.90 -10.38
C CYS A 403 -8.89 4.73 -11.33
N GLY A 404 -8.31 3.54 -11.04
CA GLY A 404 -8.57 2.33 -11.81
C GLY A 404 -10.03 1.85 -11.71
N THR A 405 -10.64 1.95 -10.53
CA THR A 405 -12.08 1.66 -10.33
C THR A 405 -12.94 2.60 -11.17
N ALA A 406 -12.69 3.91 -11.05
CA ALA A 406 -13.46 4.94 -11.73
C ALA A 406 -13.33 4.80 -13.24
N TRP A 407 -12.11 4.57 -13.74
CA TRP A 407 -11.85 4.33 -15.16
C TRP A 407 -12.62 3.11 -15.68
N ALA A 408 -12.54 1.95 -15.01
CA ALA A 408 -13.23 0.74 -15.46
C ALA A 408 -14.76 0.89 -15.48
N LEU A 409 -15.34 1.55 -14.45
CA LEU A 409 -16.76 1.88 -14.41
C LEU A 409 -17.14 2.85 -15.54
N ARG A 410 -16.36 3.91 -15.75
CA ARG A 410 -16.63 4.92 -16.78
C ARG A 410 -16.58 4.32 -18.19
N GLN A 411 -15.63 3.42 -18.47
CA GLN A 411 -15.55 2.68 -19.73
C GLN A 411 -16.75 1.74 -19.94
N SER A 412 -17.37 1.28 -18.85
CA SER A 412 -18.59 0.46 -18.91
C SER A 412 -19.88 1.30 -18.97
N GLY A 413 -19.78 2.64 -19.04
CA GLY A 413 -20.93 3.55 -19.21
C GLY A 413 -21.61 4.02 -17.92
N PHE A 414 -20.97 3.85 -16.75
CA PHE A 414 -21.48 4.36 -15.48
C PHE A 414 -21.26 5.87 -15.34
N ASP A 415 -22.12 6.54 -14.56
CA ASP A 415 -21.91 7.92 -14.10
C ASP A 415 -21.05 7.87 -12.83
N VAL A 416 -19.84 8.42 -12.89
CA VAL A 416 -18.83 8.25 -11.83
C VAL A 416 -18.32 9.59 -11.35
N THR A 417 -18.37 9.78 -10.03
CA THR A 417 -17.68 10.88 -9.34
C THR A 417 -16.55 10.31 -8.48
N LEU A 418 -15.34 10.84 -8.66
CA LEU A 418 -14.15 10.49 -7.88
C LEU A 418 -13.79 11.63 -6.94
N TYR A 419 -13.75 11.36 -5.64
CA TYR A 419 -13.37 12.33 -4.61
C TYR A 419 -11.94 12.07 -4.13
N GLU A 420 -11.12 13.12 -4.08
CA GLU A 420 -9.79 13.11 -3.49
C GLU A 420 -9.68 14.21 -2.43
N ALA A 421 -9.22 13.83 -1.24
CA ALA A 421 -9.14 14.76 -0.11
C ALA A 421 -7.96 15.73 -0.23
N ARG A 422 -6.87 15.34 -0.93
CA ARG A 422 -5.70 16.18 -1.19
C ARG A 422 -5.93 17.09 -2.39
N GLU A 423 -5.07 18.10 -2.51
CA GLU A 423 -5.08 19.04 -3.65
C GLU A 423 -4.76 18.36 -5.00
N GLN A 424 -4.11 17.20 -4.97
CA GLN A 424 -3.76 16.45 -6.17
C GLN A 424 -4.02 14.95 -6.00
N ILE A 425 -4.57 14.31 -7.04
CA ILE A 425 -4.65 12.87 -7.19
C ILE A 425 -3.27 12.18 -7.29
N SER A 426 -3.30 10.85 -7.30
CA SER A 426 -2.20 9.86 -7.36
C SER A 426 -1.88 9.14 -6.06
N GLY A 427 -2.39 9.63 -4.93
CA GLY A 427 -2.18 8.99 -3.62
C GLY A 427 -0.70 8.89 -3.25
N ASN A 428 -0.15 7.67 -3.26
CA ASN A 428 1.27 7.41 -2.95
C ASN A 428 2.19 7.55 -4.17
N ALA A 429 1.65 7.63 -5.38
CA ALA A 429 2.40 7.83 -6.63
C ALA A 429 2.81 9.32 -6.79
N ARG A 430 3.57 9.83 -5.82
CA ARG A 430 4.01 11.23 -5.77
C ARG A 430 5.22 11.46 -6.69
N THR A 431 5.28 12.67 -7.22
CA THR A 431 6.39 13.20 -8.02
C THR A 431 7.02 14.40 -7.33
N PHE A 432 8.29 14.66 -7.60
CA PHE A 432 9.02 15.82 -7.10
C PHE A 432 9.84 16.47 -8.21
N ASP A 433 9.94 17.79 -8.14
CA ASP A 433 10.68 18.62 -9.08
C ASP A 433 12.03 19.00 -8.47
N TRP A 434 13.12 18.49 -9.05
CA TRP A 434 14.48 18.79 -8.66
C TRP A 434 14.98 20.02 -9.40
N ASP A 435 15.24 21.12 -8.69
CA ASP A 435 15.75 22.35 -9.30
C ASP A 435 17.28 22.38 -9.33
N PHE A 436 17.83 22.24 -10.53
CA PHE A 436 19.25 22.36 -10.82
C PHE A 436 19.62 23.70 -11.47
N SER A 437 18.71 24.68 -11.51
CA SER A 437 18.98 26.03 -12.01
C SER A 437 20.27 26.67 -11.46
N PRO A 438 20.65 26.48 -10.18
CA PRO A 438 21.89 27.06 -9.65
C PRO A 438 23.17 26.45 -10.24
N PHE A 439 23.08 25.24 -10.80
CA PHE A 439 24.25 24.41 -11.18
C PHE A 439 24.34 24.11 -12.68
N ARG A 440 23.31 24.44 -13.46
CA ARG A 440 23.22 24.20 -14.91
C ARG A 440 23.26 25.51 -15.69
N SER A 441 23.81 25.45 -16.90
CA SER A 441 23.84 26.59 -17.84
C SER A 441 22.41 26.97 -18.31
N LYS A 442 22.25 28.12 -18.96
CA LYS A 442 20.92 28.62 -19.38
C LYS A 442 20.26 27.72 -20.44
N GLU A 443 21.07 26.99 -21.19
CA GLU A 443 20.68 26.13 -22.31
C GLU A 443 20.32 24.70 -21.88
N GLU A 444 20.63 24.32 -20.64
CA GLU A 444 20.35 22.99 -20.07
C GLU A 444 18.99 22.94 -19.38
N GLU A 445 18.37 21.76 -19.37
CA GLU A 445 17.11 21.53 -18.64
C GLU A 445 17.34 21.73 -17.14
N LYS A 446 16.62 22.68 -16.54
CA LYS A 446 16.87 23.09 -15.14
C LYS A 446 16.12 22.26 -14.13
N ILE A 447 14.93 21.78 -14.49
CA ILE A 447 14.07 21.02 -13.58
C ILE A 447 14.01 19.58 -14.06
N VAL A 448 14.34 18.64 -13.19
CA VAL A 448 14.15 17.21 -13.44
C VAL A 448 12.99 16.74 -12.59
N LYS A 449 11.96 16.13 -13.19
CA LYS A 449 10.83 15.57 -12.44
C LYS A 449 11.05 14.08 -12.20
N SER A 450 11.01 13.64 -10.95
CA SER A 450 11.13 12.22 -10.59
C SER A 450 9.89 11.71 -9.87
N CYS A 451 9.67 10.39 -9.89
CA CYS A 451 8.88 9.72 -8.86
C CYS A 451 9.59 9.82 -7.50
N CYS A 452 8.88 9.60 -6.39
CA CYS A 452 9.51 9.57 -5.06
C CYS A 452 9.23 8.31 -4.25
N SER A 453 8.12 7.62 -4.50
CA SER A 453 7.69 6.48 -3.67
C SER A 453 7.33 5.27 -4.53
N VAL A 454 6.51 5.45 -5.56
CA VAL A 454 6.27 4.42 -6.59
C VAL A 454 7.24 4.66 -7.74
N THR A 455 8.32 3.88 -7.80
CA THR A 455 9.45 4.17 -8.71
C THR A 455 9.63 3.13 -9.81
N ALA A 456 9.37 1.85 -9.53
CA ALA A 456 9.57 0.76 -10.50
C ALA A 456 8.72 -0.47 -10.13
N TRP A 457 8.54 -1.38 -11.09
CA TRP A 457 7.82 -2.64 -10.89
C TRP A 457 8.39 -3.80 -11.71
N PRO A 458 8.28 -5.05 -11.24
CA PRO A 458 8.60 -6.26 -12.02
C PRO A 458 7.41 -6.69 -12.90
N PRO A 459 7.48 -6.58 -14.25
CA PRO A 459 6.36 -6.88 -15.14
C PRO A 459 5.81 -8.31 -15.01
N LEU A 460 6.68 -9.27 -14.63
CA LEU A 460 6.29 -10.67 -14.39
C LEU A 460 5.15 -10.80 -13.37
N PHE A 461 5.14 -9.95 -12.35
CA PHE A 461 4.15 -9.97 -11.29
C PHE A 461 3.06 -8.89 -11.47
N TYR A 462 3.34 -7.82 -12.23
CA TYR A 462 2.47 -6.66 -12.40
C TYR A 462 1.69 -6.74 -13.73
N LYS A 463 1.01 -7.87 -13.96
CA LYS A 463 0.44 -8.21 -15.27
C LYS A 463 -0.73 -7.30 -15.66
N ASN A 464 -1.58 -6.95 -14.70
CA ASN A 464 -2.74 -6.09 -14.94
C ASN A 464 -2.31 -4.65 -15.15
N TYR A 465 -1.36 -4.17 -14.35
CA TYR A 465 -0.78 -2.85 -14.51
C TYR A 465 -0.01 -2.71 -15.83
N THR A 466 0.71 -3.75 -16.26
CA THR A 466 1.36 -3.75 -17.59
C THR A 466 0.33 -3.71 -18.73
N CYS A 467 -0.80 -4.43 -18.60
CA CYS A 467 -1.90 -4.32 -19.56
C CYS A 467 -2.49 -2.91 -19.59
N LEU A 468 -2.64 -2.26 -18.43
CA LEU A 468 -3.10 -0.89 -18.34
C LEU A 468 -2.17 0.06 -19.10
N LEU A 469 -0.86 0.01 -18.85
CA LEU A 469 0.10 0.91 -19.51
C LEU A 469 0.08 0.74 -21.03
N ASN A 470 -0.01 -0.50 -21.53
CA ASN A 470 -0.17 -0.77 -22.96
C ASN A 470 -1.49 -0.21 -23.52
N THR A 471 -2.58 -0.32 -22.76
CA THR A 471 -3.90 0.20 -23.16
C THR A 471 -3.92 1.72 -23.21
N LEU A 472 -3.22 2.36 -22.26
CA LEU A 472 -3.10 3.80 -22.19
C LEU A 472 -2.02 4.36 -23.13
N ASP A 473 -1.26 3.51 -23.83
CA ASP A 473 -0.11 3.92 -24.65
C ASP A 473 0.88 4.79 -23.86
N VAL A 474 1.32 4.29 -22.69
CA VAL A 474 2.32 4.94 -21.84
C VAL A 474 3.63 4.17 -21.93
N GLU A 475 4.67 4.83 -22.44
CA GLU A 475 5.97 4.21 -22.68
C GLU A 475 6.71 3.85 -21.37
N THR A 476 7.36 2.68 -21.38
CA THR A 476 8.15 2.16 -20.26
C THR A 476 9.59 1.89 -20.66
N VAL A 477 10.49 1.85 -19.69
CA VAL A 477 11.90 1.50 -19.86
C VAL A 477 12.36 0.54 -18.76
N HIS A 478 13.46 -0.17 -19.03
CA HIS A 478 14.09 -1.01 -18.02
C HIS A 478 14.76 -0.17 -16.93
N GLN A 479 14.57 -0.56 -15.68
CA GLN A 479 15.22 0.08 -14.53
C GLN A 479 16.02 -0.96 -13.75
N PRO A 480 17.35 -1.01 -13.94
CA PRO A 480 18.18 -1.74 -13.02
C PRO A 480 18.20 -1.02 -11.66
N LEU A 481 17.98 -1.77 -10.58
CA LEU A 481 18.09 -1.34 -9.20
C LEU A 481 19.26 -2.11 -8.57
N SER A 482 20.02 -1.43 -7.72
CA SER A 482 21.22 -1.97 -7.10
C SER A 482 21.33 -1.41 -5.68
N TRP A 483 21.35 -2.29 -4.69
CA TRP A 483 21.43 -1.88 -3.29
C TRP A 483 22.84 -2.11 -2.79
N PHE A 484 23.43 -1.06 -2.24
CA PHE A 484 24.67 -1.15 -1.50
C PHE A 484 24.39 -0.98 -0.02
N LEU A 485 24.87 -1.92 0.79
CA LEU A 485 24.75 -1.87 2.25
C LEU A 485 26.16 -1.83 2.85
N ASN A 486 26.40 -0.86 3.73
CA ASN A 486 27.63 -0.65 4.48
C ASN A 486 27.35 -0.83 5.97
N SER A 487 27.86 -1.92 6.57
CA SER A 487 27.72 -2.16 8.00
C SER A 487 29.00 -1.79 8.73
N LYS A 488 28.83 -0.98 9.79
CA LYS A 488 29.87 -0.62 10.76
C LYS A 488 29.65 -1.29 12.12
N VAL A 489 28.64 -2.15 12.24
CA VAL A 489 28.26 -2.82 13.50
C VAL A 489 29.30 -3.86 13.90
N PRO A 490 29.80 -3.86 15.14
CA PRO A 490 30.74 -4.87 15.63
C PRO A 490 30.25 -6.31 15.39
N GLY A 491 31.15 -7.18 14.91
CA GLY A 491 30.82 -8.56 14.56
C GLY A 491 30.13 -8.74 13.20
N ALA A 492 29.72 -7.65 12.55
CA ALA A 492 29.13 -7.66 11.22
C ALA A 492 29.68 -6.51 10.34
N VAL A 493 30.94 -6.12 10.53
CA VAL A 493 31.58 -5.07 9.71
C VAL A 493 31.85 -5.59 8.30
N GLY A 494 31.37 -4.87 7.29
CA GLY A 494 31.54 -5.24 5.89
C GLY A 494 30.53 -4.57 4.97
N THR A 495 30.58 -4.89 3.68
CA THR A 495 29.66 -4.33 2.68
C THR A 495 28.90 -5.41 1.92
N LEU A 496 27.78 -5.04 1.30
CA LEU A 496 26.99 -5.94 0.46
C LEU A 496 26.49 -5.18 -0.77
N TRP A 497 26.88 -5.66 -1.95
CA TRP A 497 26.17 -5.35 -3.18
C TRP A 497 25.04 -6.38 -3.29
N ALA A 498 23.84 -6.01 -2.87
CA ALA A 498 22.69 -6.89 -2.97
C ALA A 498 22.28 -7.02 -4.44
N ALA A 499 21.69 -8.16 -4.79
CA ALA A 499 21.46 -8.57 -6.17
C ALA A 499 22.71 -8.78 -7.05
N ASP A 500 23.95 -8.45 -6.62
CA ASP A 500 25.18 -8.83 -7.33
C ASP A 500 25.79 -10.10 -6.69
N PRO A 501 25.91 -11.23 -7.43
CA PRO A 501 26.49 -12.46 -6.93
C PRO A 501 28.02 -12.45 -6.97
N THR A 502 28.66 -11.41 -7.53
CA THR A 502 30.12 -11.34 -7.70
C THR A 502 30.81 -11.34 -6.33
N PRO A 503 31.64 -12.36 -6.02
CA PRO A 503 32.33 -12.42 -4.74
C PRO A 503 33.43 -11.36 -4.64
N TYR A 504 33.56 -10.73 -3.47
CA TYR A 504 34.65 -9.81 -3.17
C TYR A 504 35.02 -9.82 -1.67
N GLY A 505 36.23 -9.34 -1.35
CA GLY A 505 36.75 -9.30 0.02
C GLY A 505 35.98 -8.32 0.91
N GLY A 506 35.73 -8.67 2.16
CA GLY A 506 34.94 -7.81 3.07
C GLY A 506 33.42 -7.84 2.83
N SER A 507 32.95 -8.67 1.91
CA SER A 507 31.51 -8.85 1.67
C SER A 507 30.80 -9.48 2.88
N LEU A 508 29.65 -8.93 3.28
CA LEU A 508 28.79 -9.49 4.32
C LEU A 508 28.31 -10.90 4.01
N ARG A 509 28.26 -11.30 2.72
CA ARG A 509 28.01 -12.69 2.31
C ARG A 509 29.04 -13.66 2.88
N ASN A 510 30.28 -13.21 2.99
CA ASN A 510 31.39 -13.99 3.52
C ASN A 510 31.47 -13.85 5.05
N VAL A 511 31.34 -12.63 5.58
CA VAL A 511 31.39 -12.35 7.03
C VAL A 511 30.30 -13.11 7.77
N MET A 512 29.08 -13.15 7.22
CA MET A 512 27.91 -13.78 7.82
C MET A 512 27.42 -14.99 7.01
N LYS A 513 28.35 -15.76 6.43
CA LYS A 513 28.05 -16.87 5.51
C LYS A 513 27.03 -17.87 6.08
N LYS A 514 27.20 -18.24 7.36
CA LYS A 514 26.30 -19.19 8.05
C LYS A 514 24.85 -18.72 7.99
N ASP A 515 24.60 -17.43 8.21
CA ASP A 515 23.27 -16.86 8.23
C ASP A 515 22.64 -16.82 6.83
N PHE A 516 23.41 -16.43 5.81
CA PHE A 516 22.96 -16.53 4.41
C PHE A 516 22.60 -17.97 4.02
N ASP A 517 23.39 -18.97 4.43
CA ASP A 517 23.09 -20.39 4.17
C ASP A 517 21.81 -20.86 4.90
N ILE A 518 21.51 -20.31 6.08
CA ILE A 518 20.28 -20.60 6.83
C ILE A 518 19.09 -19.93 6.15
N TYR A 519 19.23 -18.67 5.74
CA TYR A 519 18.21 -17.94 5.00
C TYR A 519 17.83 -18.65 3.69
N ASP A 520 18.81 -19.13 2.92
CA ASP A 520 18.57 -19.94 1.71
C ASP A 520 17.71 -21.18 2.01
N LYS A 521 18.02 -21.90 3.11
CA LYS A 521 17.20 -23.05 3.53
C LYS A 521 15.78 -22.64 3.88
N VAL A 522 15.58 -21.53 4.60
CA VAL A 522 14.25 -21.02 4.94
C VAL A 522 13.44 -20.70 3.68
N VAL A 523 14.02 -19.97 2.73
CA VAL A 523 13.37 -19.60 1.46
C VAL A 523 13.00 -20.86 0.67
N ARG A 524 13.90 -21.84 0.57
CA ARG A 524 13.62 -23.12 -0.12
C ARG A 524 12.52 -23.93 0.53
N ILE A 525 12.47 -23.98 1.87
CA ILE A 525 11.37 -24.64 2.60
C ILE A 525 10.05 -23.94 2.27
N SER A 526 10.03 -22.61 2.32
CA SER A 526 8.85 -21.82 2.00
C SER A 526 8.38 -22.02 0.54
N ASP A 527 9.29 -21.99 -0.44
CA ASP A 527 8.94 -22.24 -1.84
C ASP A 527 8.45 -23.68 -2.05
N THR A 528 9.07 -24.66 -1.40
CA THR A 528 8.64 -26.07 -1.51
C THR A 528 7.22 -26.27 -0.99
N LEU A 529 6.89 -25.69 0.16
CA LEU A 529 5.53 -25.75 0.72
C LEU A 529 4.55 -24.98 -0.17
N SER A 530 4.93 -23.81 -0.66
CA SER A 530 4.11 -23.03 -1.60
C SER A 530 3.85 -23.83 -2.88
N TYR A 531 4.88 -24.44 -3.46
CA TYR A 531 4.80 -25.30 -4.63
C TYR A 531 3.84 -26.48 -4.43
N LEU A 532 3.86 -27.11 -3.25
CA LEU A 532 2.96 -28.19 -2.86
C LEU A 532 1.49 -27.72 -2.77
N PHE A 533 1.21 -26.71 -1.93
CA PHE A 533 -0.15 -26.27 -1.61
C PHE A 533 -0.84 -25.49 -2.75
N THR A 534 -0.05 -24.86 -3.62
CA THR A 534 -0.59 -24.16 -4.81
C THR A 534 -0.72 -25.08 -6.02
N PHE A 535 -0.37 -26.36 -5.91
CA PHE A 535 -0.38 -27.32 -7.02
C PHE A 535 0.46 -26.90 -8.23
N ARG A 536 1.54 -26.14 -8.03
CA ARG A 536 2.49 -25.81 -9.12
C ARG A 536 3.12 -27.06 -9.74
N TRP A 537 3.11 -28.21 -9.03
CA TRP A 537 3.52 -29.51 -9.56
C TRP A 537 2.50 -30.19 -10.50
N ALA A 538 1.24 -29.76 -10.48
CA ALA A 538 0.19 -30.42 -11.22
C ALA A 538 0.33 -30.21 -12.73
N PRO A 539 0.08 -31.23 -13.57
CA PRO A 539 0.28 -31.13 -15.02
C PRO A 539 -0.43 -29.95 -15.69
N TRP A 540 -1.62 -29.58 -15.21
CA TRP A 540 -2.42 -28.47 -15.77
C TRP A 540 -1.93 -27.07 -15.36
N ARG A 541 -1.02 -26.96 -14.38
CA ARG A 541 -0.41 -25.69 -13.94
C ARG A 541 1.05 -25.52 -14.38
N ARG A 542 1.66 -26.52 -15.03
CA ARG A 542 3.10 -26.50 -15.36
C ARG A 542 3.56 -25.32 -16.21
N ASN A 543 2.65 -24.72 -16.98
CA ASN A 543 2.92 -23.59 -17.86
C ASN A 543 2.37 -22.26 -17.32
N ASP A 544 1.86 -22.22 -16.09
CA ASP A 544 1.42 -20.98 -15.48
C ASP A 544 2.61 -20.07 -15.19
N SER A 545 2.46 -18.77 -15.48
CA SER A 545 3.43 -17.79 -14.99
C SER A 545 3.28 -17.60 -13.47
N PRO A 546 4.37 -17.29 -12.75
CA PRO A 546 4.32 -16.95 -11.32
C PRO A 546 3.27 -15.86 -11.03
N SER A 547 2.65 -15.93 -9.87
CA SER A 547 1.63 -14.99 -9.43
C SER A 547 1.79 -14.65 -7.95
N MET A 548 1.61 -13.38 -7.60
CA MET A 548 1.63 -12.91 -6.21
C MET A 548 0.38 -13.37 -5.42
N TYR A 549 -0.66 -13.83 -6.11
CA TYR A 549 -1.95 -14.20 -5.52
C TYR A 549 -2.07 -15.71 -5.25
N ASP A 550 -1.17 -16.53 -5.81
CA ASP A 550 -1.27 -17.99 -5.81
C ASP A 550 -1.43 -18.58 -4.39
N SER A 551 -0.60 -18.15 -3.45
CA SER A 551 -0.61 -18.70 -2.09
C SER A 551 -1.84 -18.33 -1.25
N HIS A 552 -2.64 -17.36 -1.69
CA HIS A 552 -3.82 -16.88 -0.97
C HIS A 552 -5.13 -17.30 -1.64
N THR A 553 -5.08 -18.27 -2.54
CA THR A 553 -6.26 -18.77 -3.28
C THR A 553 -6.37 -20.29 -3.22
N GLY A 554 -7.60 -20.79 -3.31
CA GLY A 554 -7.89 -22.24 -3.29
C GLY A 554 -7.27 -22.95 -2.09
N ILE A 555 -6.63 -24.10 -2.35
CA ILE A 555 -5.90 -24.90 -1.34
C ILE A 555 -4.62 -24.21 -0.86
N GLY A 556 -4.11 -23.22 -1.62
CA GLY A 556 -3.00 -22.37 -1.20
C GLY A 556 -3.26 -21.67 0.14
N LEU A 557 -4.52 -21.36 0.47
CA LEU A 557 -4.91 -20.80 1.77
C LEU A 557 -4.51 -21.68 2.96
N LEU A 558 -4.41 -23.00 2.76
CA LEU A 558 -4.01 -23.96 3.80
C LEU A 558 -2.50 -24.04 3.99
N ASN A 559 -1.71 -23.31 3.17
CA ASN A 559 -0.27 -23.26 3.32
C ASN A 559 0.08 -22.59 4.66
N PRO A 560 0.74 -23.30 5.60
CA PRO A 560 1.11 -22.73 6.90
C PRO A 560 2.04 -21.51 6.76
N MET A 561 2.76 -21.38 5.65
CA MET A 561 3.65 -20.24 5.39
C MET A 561 2.89 -18.91 5.24
N ASN A 562 1.56 -18.94 5.05
CA ASN A 562 0.73 -17.73 5.01
C ASN A 562 0.68 -17.00 6.37
N ILE A 563 0.96 -17.70 7.47
CA ILE A 563 0.89 -17.14 8.83
C ILE A 563 2.20 -17.30 9.62
N VAL A 564 3.03 -18.29 9.30
CA VAL A 564 4.31 -18.49 9.96
C VAL A 564 5.27 -17.36 9.56
N PRO A 565 5.82 -16.57 10.51
CA PRO A 565 6.75 -15.52 10.17
C PRO A 565 8.09 -16.07 9.67
N LEU A 566 8.66 -15.44 8.64
CA LEU A 566 9.95 -15.75 8.05
C LEU A 566 11.07 -15.67 9.09
N TYR A 567 11.04 -14.63 9.91
CA TYR A 567 11.95 -14.42 11.03
C TYR A 567 11.96 -15.59 12.00
N SER A 568 10.78 -16.07 12.42
CA SER A 568 10.66 -17.18 13.36
C SER A 568 11.27 -18.47 12.81
N MET A 569 11.09 -18.75 11.51
CA MET A 569 11.73 -19.90 10.86
C MET A 569 13.25 -19.73 10.80
N PHE A 570 13.73 -18.54 10.45
CA PHE A 570 15.15 -18.22 10.38
C PHE A 570 15.84 -18.39 11.75
N ARG A 571 15.28 -17.82 12.81
CA ARG A 571 15.80 -17.98 14.18
C ARG A 571 15.70 -19.43 14.65
N GLY A 572 14.60 -20.12 14.34
CA GLY A 572 14.40 -21.54 14.67
C GLY A 572 15.42 -22.48 14.02
N LEU A 573 15.96 -22.13 12.85
CA LEU A 573 17.05 -22.86 12.19
C LEU A 573 18.45 -22.39 12.61
N GLY A 574 18.55 -21.51 13.60
CA GLY A 574 19.80 -21.04 14.19
C GLY A 574 20.44 -19.84 13.50
N GLY A 575 19.70 -19.12 12.64
CA GLY A 575 20.14 -17.84 12.07
C GLY A 575 20.21 -16.77 13.16
N SER A 576 21.16 -15.86 13.11
CA SER A 576 21.47 -14.89 14.17
C SER A 576 20.59 -13.64 14.15
N GLU A 577 20.34 -13.06 15.33
CA GLU A 577 19.65 -11.77 15.42
C GLU A 577 20.43 -10.65 14.71
N LEU A 578 21.76 -10.67 14.85
CA LEU A 578 22.65 -9.69 14.25
C LEU A 578 22.49 -9.65 12.72
N TRP A 579 22.43 -10.80 12.04
CA TRP A 579 22.22 -10.82 10.58
C TRP A 579 20.85 -10.26 10.20
N TRP A 580 19.82 -10.54 11.01
CA TRP A 580 18.48 -10.01 10.74
C TRP A 580 18.45 -8.47 10.84
N GLN A 581 19.13 -7.91 11.84
CA GLN A 581 19.19 -6.47 12.09
C GLN A 581 20.15 -5.74 11.15
N VAL A 582 21.23 -6.38 10.69
CA VAL A 582 22.29 -5.74 9.90
C VAL A 582 22.16 -6.00 8.39
N VAL A 583 21.56 -7.13 7.98
CA VAL A 583 21.47 -7.52 6.57
C VAL A 583 20.03 -7.56 6.09
N PHE A 584 19.19 -8.40 6.70
CA PHE A 584 17.84 -8.65 6.17
C PHE A 584 16.98 -7.40 6.26
N THR A 585 16.86 -6.84 7.46
CA THR A 585 16.03 -5.66 7.69
C THR A 585 16.52 -4.48 6.87
N PRO A 586 17.80 -4.05 6.94
CA PRO A 586 18.26 -2.85 6.23
C PRO A 586 18.15 -2.95 4.71
N HIS A 587 18.41 -4.13 4.11
CA HIS A 587 18.24 -4.35 2.67
C HIS A 587 16.79 -4.12 2.22
N TYR A 588 15.84 -4.61 3.01
CA TYR A 588 14.41 -4.54 2.68
C TYR A 588 13.72 -3.28 3.21
N THR A 589 14.28 -2.57 4.20
CA THR A 589 13.78 -1.27 4.69
C THR A 589 13.75 -0.25 3.57
N ALA A 590 14.75 -0.24 2.70
CA ALA A 590 14.74 0.64 1.52
C ALA A 590 13.55 0.37 0.58
N SER A 591 12.99 -0.84 0.56
CA SER A 591 11.91 -1.20 -0.36
C SER A 591 10.53 -1.13 0.27
N PHE A 592 10.43 -1.41 1.57
CA PHE A 592 9.17 -1.39 2.31
C PHE A 592 8.96 -0.13 3.15
N LEU A 593 9.98 0.73 3.28
CA LEU A 593 10.02 1.88 4.19
C LEU A 593 9.64 1.50 5.63
N VAL A 594 10.09 0.32 6.08
CA VAL A 594 9.90 -0.18 7.44
C VAL A 594 11.09 -1.01 7.93
N ASP A 595 11.41 -0.85 9.20
CA ASP A 595 12.43 -1.53 10.00
C ASP A 595 11.87 -2.68 10.87
N GLU A 596 10.54 -2.87 10.91
CA GLU A 596 9.93 -4.04 11.53
C GLU A 596 9.43 -5.05 10.48
N LEU A 597 10.28 -6.04 10.17
CA LEU A 597 9.98 -7.14 9.25
C LEU A 597 9.83 -8.50 9.93
N ARG A 598 9.90 -8.60 11.26
CA ARG A 598 9.70 -9.87 11.97
C ARG A 598 8.31 -10.48 11.74
N PRO A 599 7.21 -9.70 11.62
CA PRO A 599 5.89 -10.25 11.31
C PRO A 599 5.72 -10.75 9.88
N PHE A 600 6.72 -10.57 9.01
CA PHE A 600 6.66 -10.87 7.58
C PHE A 600 6.41 -12.37 7.32
N PRO A 601 5.26 -12.76 6.72
CA PRO A 601 4.95 -14.16 6.48
C PRO A 601 5.95 -14.86 5.56
N ALA A 602 6.33 -16.09 5.90
CA ALA A 602 7.34 -16.87 5.18
C ALA A 602 6.96 -17.11 3.72
N VAL A 603 5.67 -17.16 3.38
CA VAL A 603 5.18 -17.38 2.02
C VAL A 603 5.65 -16.31 1.03
N PHE A 604 5.95 -15.11 1.53
CA PHE A 604 6.46 -14.03 0.70
C PHE A 604 7.98 -14.11 0.48
N GLY A 605 8.71 -14.97 1.21
CA GLY A 605 10.17 -15.16 1.04
C GLY A 605 10.59 -15.41 -0.41
N PRO A 606 10.01 -16.40 -1.11
CA PRO A 606 10.31 -16.63 -2.53
C PRO A 606 9.90 -15.46 -3.43
N LEU A 607 8.84 -14.73 -3.07
CA LEU A 607 8.34 -13.60 -3.84
C LEU A 607 9.24 -12.35 -3.71
N ILE A 608 9.79 -12.08 -2.53
CA ILE A 608 10.76 -10.99 -2.34
C ILE A 608 12.09 -11.33 -3.00
N GLU A 609 12.54 -12.59 -2.92
CA GLU A 609 13.75 -13.05 -3.61
C GLU A 609 13.61 -12.99 -5.14
N ALA A 610 12.39 -13.06 -5.68
CA ALA A 610 12.13 -12.88 -7.11
C ALA A 610 12.13 -11.41 -7.57
N GLN A 611 12.09 -10.45 -6.63
CA GLN A 611 11.97 -9.02 -6.94
C GLN A 611 13.21 -8.22 -6.52
N ILE A 612 13.73 -8.50 -5.32
CA ILE A 612 14.78 -7.72 -4.65
C ILE A 612 15.75 -8.72 -3.97
N PRO A 613 16.46 -9.57 -4.75
CA PRO A 613 17.14 -10.75 -4.23
C PRO A 613 18.27 -10.43 -3.24
N LEU A 614 18.20 -10.99 -2.03
CA LEU A 614 19.37 -11.17 -1.19
C LEU A 614 20.19 -12.36 -1.65
N LEU A 615 19.59 -13.38 -2.28
CA LEU A 615 20.24 -14.58 -2.82
C LEU A 615 20.10 -14.63 -4.36
N PRO A 616 20.80 -13.74 -5.09
CA PRO A 616 20.72 -13.71 -6.55
C PRO A 616 21.25 -15.02 -7.16
N ASN A 617 20.50 -15.55 -8.13
CA ASN A 617 20.80 -16.76 -8.89
C ASN A 617 20.15 -16.70 -10.29
N ASP A 618 20.52 -17.60 -11.19
CA ASP A 618 20.05 -17.56 -12.59
C ASP A 618 18.52 -17.55 -12.77
N GLN A 619 17.74 -18.02 -11.78
CA GLN A 619 16.27 -18.09 -11.87
C GLN A 619 15.57 -16.83 -11.38
N ASN A 620 16.09 -16.16 -10.34
CA ASN A 620 15.51 -14.91 -9.81
C ASN A 620 16.24 -13.65 -10.33
N ALA A 621 17.34 -13.83 -11.06
CA ALA A 621 18.17 -12.77 -11.59
C ALA A 621 18.03 -12.50 -13.10
N GLN A 622 17.10 -13.18 -13.78
CA GLN A 622 16.95 -13.08 -15.22
C GLN A 622 15.51 -12.80 -15.58
N SER A 623 15.23 -11.58 -16.04
CA SER A 623 13.99 -11.35 -16.81
C SER A 623 14.20 -10.45 -18.02
N PHE A 624 15.25 -9.62 -18.07
CA PHE A 624 15.47 -8.74 -19.21
C PHE A 624 16.95 -8.50 -19.46
N LYS A 625 17.40 -8.69 -20.71
CA LYS A 625 18.70 -8.22 -21.17
C LYS A 625 18.55 -6.74 -21.56
N SER A 626 19.05 -5.83 -20.73
CA SER A 626 19.19 -4.42 -21.10
C SER A 626 20.62 -4.17 -21.60
N VAL A 627 20.78 -3.19 -22.50
CA VAL A 627 22.11 -2.68 -22.90
C VAL A 627 22.87 -2.15 -21.67
N ARG A 628 22.14 -1.72 -20.64
CA ARG A 628 22.67 -1.23 -19.35
C ARG A 628 22.95 -2.33 -18.32
N SER A 629 22.41 -3.54 -18.47
CA SER A 629 22.54 -4.61 -17.45
C SER A 629 24.00 -4.96 -17.12
N ALA A 630 24.89 -4.95 -18.12
CA ALA A 630 26.32 -5.20 -17.90
C ALA A 630 27.07 -4.03 -17.23
N GLN A 631 26.51 -2.81 -17.26
CA GLN A 631 27.11 -1.59 -16.72
C GLN A 631 26.52 -1.19 -15.36
N ASP A 632 25.23 -1.47 -15.14
CA ASP A 632 24.40 -0.96 -14.03
C ASP A 632 23.79 -2.07 -13.15
N CYS A 633 24.45 -3.22 -13.08
CA CYS A 633 24.02 -4.47 -12.41
C CYS A 633 23.07 -5.35 -13.25
N ASN A 634 23.39 -6.64 -13.30
CA ASN A 634 22.85 -7.61 -14.26
C ASN A 634 21.43 -8.14 -13.93
N ILE A 635 20.81 -7.75 -12.82
CA ILE A 635 19.96 -8.72 -12.09
C ILE A 635 18.53 -8.28 -11.80
N THR A 636 18.23 -6.99 -11.66
CA THR A 636 16.84 -6.61 -11.35
C THR A 636 15.98 -6.52 -12.59
N THR A 637 14.76 -7.01 -12.45
CA THR A 637 13.82 -7.30 -13.54
C THR A 637 12.77 -6.21 -13.70
N CYS A 638 13.04 -5.03 -13.14
CA CYS A 638 12.08 -3.95 -13.03
C CYS A 638 12.00 -3.09 -14.29
N GLN A 639 10.81 -2.53 -14.49
CA GLN A 639 10.51 -1.47 -15.42
C GLN A 639 10.01 -0.24 -14.66
N THR A 640 10.00 0.87 -15.36
CA THR A 640 9.44 2.14 -14.90
C THR A 640 8.98 2.93 -16.12
N TRP A 641 8.35 4.09 -15.91
CA TRP A 641 7.93 4.97 -17.00
C TRP A 641 9.16 5.61 -17.68
N LYS A 642 9.13 5.76 -19.01
CA LYS A 642 10.26 6.31 -19.78
C LYS A 642 10.64 7.74 -19.38
N ASP A 643 9.65 8.54 -19.03
CA ASP A 643 9.79 9.78 -18.28
C ASP A 643 9.16 9.50 -16.91
N ALA A 644 9.97 9.19 -15.90
CA ALA A 644 9.47 8.73 -14.60
C ALA A 644 8.48 9.74 -14.00
N GLY A 645 8.83 11.03 -14.07
CA GLY A 645 8.02 12.11 -13.54
C GLY A 645 6.73 12.36 -14.33
N LYS A 646 6.82 12.52 -15.66
CA LYS A 646 5.61 12.83 -16.46
C LYS A 646 4.79 11.59 -16.74
N GLY A 647 5.42 10.46 -17.01
CA GLY A 647 4.76 9.21 -17.37
C GLY A 647 3.87 8.66 -16.26
N ILE A 648 4.28 8.76 -14.98
CA ILE A 648 3.40 8.37 -13.87
C ILE A 648 2.16 9.27 -13.79
N ARG A 649 2.31 10.58 -14.00
CA ARG A 649 1.20 11.54 -13.98
C ARG A 649 0.26 11.35 -15.16
N GLU A 650 0.81 11.10 -16.33
CA GLU A 650 0.07 10.79 -17.55
C GLU A 650 -0.88 9.60 -17.36
N VAL A 651 -0.47 8.57 -16.59
CA VAL A 651 -1.38 7.46 -16.23
C VAL A 651 -2.61 7.97 -15.48
N PHE A 652 -2.44 8.81 -14.45
CA PHE A 652 -3.56 9.34 -13.67
C PHE A 652 -4.44 10.29 -14.49
N ASP A 653 -3.83 11.14 -15.31
CA ASP A 653 -4.54 12.05 -16.21
C ASP A 653 -5.42 11.26 -17.20
N LYS A 654 -4.85 10.21 -17.82
CA LYS A 654 -5.58 9.34 -18.76
C LYS A 654 -6.67 8.51 -18.07
N LEU A 655 -6.44 8.06 -16.83
CA LEU A 655 -7.46 7.34 -16.05
C LEU A 655 -8.65 8.23 -15.66
N THR A 656 -8.44 9.54 -15.50
CA THR A 656 -9.44 10.47 -14.94
C THR A 656 -10.06 11.43 -15.96
N LYS A 657 -9.59 11.44 -17.20
CA LYS A 657 -10.00 12.36 -18.28
C LYS A 657 -11.52 12.60 -18.41
N ASP A 658 -12.32 11.54 -18.28
CA ASP A 658 -13.78 11.58 -18.52
C ASP A 658 -14.61 11.32 -17.26
N ILE A 659 -14.05 11.60 -16.08
CA ILE A 659 -14.69 11.40 -14.76
C ILE A 659 -14.97 12.76 -14.10
N ASP A 660 -16.07 12.86 -13.34
CA ASP A 660 -16.29 13.98 -12.41
C ASP A 660 -15.29 13.87 -11.26
N LEU A 661 -14.09 14.44 -11.46
CA LEU A 661 -13.01 14.45 -10.49
C LEU A 661 -13.14 15.67 -9.56
N ARG A 662 -13.17 15.42 -8.25
CA ARG A 662 -13.22 16.44 -7.20
C ARG A 662 -12.03 16.31 -6.27
N GLU A 663 -10.96 17.02 -6.61
CA GLU A 663 -9.80 17.21 -5.75
C GLU A 663 -10.10 18.20 -4.62
N ASN A 664 -9.26 18.20 -3.58
CA ASN A 664 -9.43 19.01 -2.37
C ASN A 664 -10.86 18.90 -1.78
N THR A 665 -11.45 17.72 -1.87
CA THR A 665 -12.84 17.47 -1.47
C THR A 665 -12.91 16.19 -0.64
N ARG A 666 -12.76 16.35 0.67
CA ARG A 666 -12.88 15.26 1.64
C ARG A 666 -14.35 14.88 1.84
N ILE A 667 -14.63 13.58 1.89
CA ILE A 667 -15.92 13.06 2.35
C ILE A 667 -15.93 12.95 3.87
N ARG A 668 -16.98 13.51 4.50
CA ARG A 668 -17.22 13.44 5.94
C ARG A 668 -18.09 12.25 6.32
N GLU A 669 -19.11 11.95 5.52
CA GLU A 669 -20.07 10.89 5.84
C GLU A 669 -20.66 10.22 4.59
N VAL A 670 -20.95 8.93 4.71
CA VAL A 670 -21.75 8.14 3.77
C VAL A 670 -22.91 7.51 4.54
N GLU A 671 -24.12 7.97 4.24
CA GLU A 671 -25.36 7.44 4.80
C GLU A 671 -26.03 6.45 3.83
N VAL A 672 -26.48 5.30 4.33
CA VAL A 672 -27.33 4.39 3.56
C VAL A 672 -28.79 4.76 3.79
N LEU A 673 -29.45 5.29 2.76
CA LEU A 673 -30.83 5.74 2.81
C LEU A 673 -31.83 4.57 2.79
N ALA A 674 -33.05 4.81 3.25
CA ALA A 674 -34.13 3.81 3.28
C ALA A 674 -34.49 3.26 1.88
N ASN A 675 -34.27 4.05 0.82
CA ASN A 675 -34.47 3.64 -0.58
C ASN A 675 -33.32 2.79 -1.15
N GLY A 676 -32.27 2.52 -0.36
CA GLY A 676 -31.09 1.75 -0.77
C GLY A 676 -29.99 2.56 -1.47
N LYS A 677 -30.22 3.85 -1.75
CA LYS A 677 -29.16 4.76 -2.23
C LYS A 677 -28.22 5.16 -1.10
N LYS A 678 -27.05 5.68 -1.47
CA LYS A 678 -26.06 6.21 -0.53
C LYS A 678 -26.00 7.72 -0.69
N ARG A 679 -26.14 8.45 0.40
CA ARG A 679 -25.91 9.89 0.43
C ARG A 679 -24.48 10.16 0.86
N ILE A 680 -23.76 10.88 0.02
CA ILE A 680 -22.40 11.36 0.27
C ILE A 680 -22.49 12.77 0.83
N HIS A 681 -21.77 13.04 1.91
CA HIS A 681 -21.59 14.38 2.48
C HIS A 681 -20.12 14.77 2.38
N ASP A 682 -19.81 15.82 1.60
CA ASP A 682 -18.45 16.35 1.52
C ASP A 682 -18.17 17.39 2.62
N GLU A 683 -16.94 17.87 2.70
CA GLU A 683 -16.50 18.87 3.69
C GLU A 683 -17.07 20.27 3.47
N TYR A 684 -17.69 20.53 2.31
CA TYR A 684 -18.28 21.82 1.93
C TYR A 684 -19.81 21.82 2.04
N ASP A 685 -20.36 20.86 2.81
CA ASP A 685 -21.80 20.66 3.02
C ASP A 685 -22.60 20.32 1.75
N ASN A 686 -21.94 19.96 0.65
CA ASN A 686 -22.64 19.43 -0.51
C ASN A 686 -23.06 17.99 -0.26
N THR A 687 -24.16 17.60 -0.90
CA THR A 687 -24.66 16.23 -0.83
C THR A 687 -24.91 15.64 -2.21
N MET A 688 -24.72 14.33 -2.34
CA MET A 688 -24.98 13.59 -3.57
C MET A 688 -25.51 12.19 -3.27
N ASP A 689 -26.63 11.82 -3.89
CA ASP A 689 -27.19 10.48 -3.78
C ASP A 689 -26.71 9.58 -4.93
N VAL A 690 -26.09 8.46 -4.60
CA VAL A 690 -25.52 7.50 -5.54
C VAL A 690 -26.04 6.08 -5.34
N ASP A 691 -25.94 5.26 -6.38
CA ASP A 691 -26.37 3.86 -6.35
C ASP A 691 -25.33 2.95 -5.72
N ARG A 692 -24.04 3.28 -5.78
CA ARG A 692 -22.93 2.51 -5.16
C ARG A 692 -21.83 3.44 -4.64
N VAL A 693 -21.08 2.95 -3.65
CA VAL A 693 -19.90 3.64 -3.12
C VAL A 693 -18.73 2.67 -3.09
N VAL A 694 -17.56 3.14 -3.53
CA VAL A 694 -16.29 2.44 -3.40
C VAL A 694 -15.35 3.25 -2.53
N PHE A 695 -14.95 2.68 -1.40
CA PHE A 695 -13.88 3.23 -0.57
C PHE A 695 -12.53 2.77 -1.12
N ALA A 696 -11.78 3.73 -1.66
CA ALA A 696 -10.42 3.61 -2.20
C ALA A 696 -9.36 4.26 -1.30
N CYS A 697 -9.63 4.31 0.01
CA CYS A 697 -8.88 5.08 1.01
C CYS A 697 -8.33 4.18 2.15
N PRO A 698 -7.50 4.70 3.06
CA PRO A 698 -7.02 3.96 4.23
C PRO A 698 -8.18 3.43 5.11
N ALA A 699 -8.01 2.22 5.67
CA ALA A 699 -9.06 1.52 6.44
C ALA A 699 -9.59 2.35 7.63
N ASN A 700 -8.73 3.08 8.32
CA ASN A 700 -9.08 3.96 9.45
C ASN A 700 -9.98 5.14 9.05
N ALA A 701 -9.90 5.62 7.81
CA ALA A 701 -10.80 6.66 7.31
C ALA A 701 -12.21 6.11 7.08
N VAL A 702 -12.35 4.84 6.70
CA VAL A 702 -13.64 4.19 6.40
C VAL A 702 -14.57 4.22 7.61
N GLY A 703 -14.08 3.91 8.81
CA GLY A 703 -14.92 3.87 10.03
C GLY A 703 -15.52 5.23 10.39
N ASN A 704 -14.82 6.33 10.08
CA ASN A 704 -15.32 7.69 10.32
C ASN A 704 -16.30 8.14 9.25
N ILE A 705 -16.08 7.74 8.00
CA ILE A 705 -16.96 8.11 6.88
C ILE A 705 -18.23 7.25 6.88
N TYR A 706 -18.12 5.94 7.10
CA TYR A 706 -19.26 5.01 7.14
C TYR A 706 -19.55 4.55 8.57
N LYS A 707 -20.06 5.49 9.38
CA LYS A 707 -20.31 5.35 10.83
C LYS A 707 -21.15 4.11 11.20
N ARG A 708 -22.05 3.67 10.30
CA ARG A 708 -22.96 2.52 10.51
C ARG A 708 -22.51 1.24 9.79
N CYS A 709 -21.21 1.03 9.59
CA CYS A 709 -20.70 -0.17 8.91
C CYS A 709 -20.90 -1.49 9.69
N GLY A 710 -21.17 -1.40 11.00
CA GLY A 710 -21.39 -2.54 11.89
C GLY A 710 -20.11 -3.13 12.47
N TRP A 711 -20.27 -3.96 13.51
CA TRP A 711 -19.17 -4.51 14.32
C TRP A 711 -18.14 -5.31 13.52
N LEU A 712 -18.62 -6.13 12.57
CA LEU A 712 -17.75 -6.98 11.75
C LEU A 712 -16.80 -6.14 10.87
N ALA A 713 -17.35 -5.14 10.18
CA ALA A 713 -16.57 -4.24 9.33
C ALA A 713 -15.60 -3.40 10.18
N ASN A 714 -16.07 -2.82 11.29
CA ASN A 714 -15.23 -2.04 12.20
C ASN A 714 -14.04 -2.86 12.73
N THR A 715 -14.26 -4.11 13.13
CA THR A 715 -13.18 -4.97 13.61
C THR A 715 -12.12 -5.19 12.53
N ILE A 716 -12.54 -5.42 11.28
CA ILE A 716 -11.63 -5.56 10.14
C ILE A 716 -10.80 -4.27 9.99
N PHE A 717 -11.44 -3.10 9.94
CA PHE A 717 -10.76 -1.82 9.68
C PHE A 717 -9.79 -1.41 10.80
N SER A 718 -10.11 -1.72 12.07
CA SER A 718 -9.24 -1.44 13.22
C SER A 718 -8.08 -2.45 13.40
N THR A 719 -8.03 -3.52 12.61
CA THR A 719 -6.96 -4.54 12.70
C THR A 719 -5.70 -4.15 11.93
N LEU A 720 -5.83 -3.32 10.89
CA LEU A 720 -4.74 -3.05 9.95
C LEU A 720 -3.58 -2.31 10.62
N VAL A 721 -2.38 -2.85 10.44
CA VAL A 721 -1.12 -2.28 10.91
C VAL A 721 -0.36 -1.67 9.73
N TYR A 722 0.21 -0.50 9.95
CA TYR A 722 1.03 0.24 8.99
C TYR A 722 2.44 0.43 9.56
N ALA A 723 3.40 0.77 8.70
CA ALA A 723 4.80 0.90 9.08
C ALA A 723 5.03 1.89 10.23
N ASP A 724 4.30 3.00 10.21
CA ASP A 724 4.35 4.05 11.22
C ASP A 724 3.70 3.66 12.56
N ASP A 725 2.93 2.57 12.64
CA ASP A 725 2.40 2.05 13.92
C ASP A 725 3.51 1.48 14.83
N HIS A 726 4.69 1.17 14.28
CA HIS A 726 5.82 0.61 15.04
C HIS A 726 6.90 1.63 15.36
N HIS A 727 6.96 2.76 14.65
CA HIS A 727 8.12 3.64 14.66
C HIS A 727 7.80 5.13 14.44
N PRO A 728 7.10 5.81 15.37
CA PRO A 728 6.80 7.22 15.20
C PRO A 728 8.02 8.13 15.33
N ASP A 729 9.18 7.65 15.82
CA ASP A 729 10.42 8.45 15.92
C ASP A 729 11.52 8.07 14.92
N SER A 730 11.39 7.01 14.11
CA SER A 730 12.55 6.36 13.48
C SER A 730 13.24 7.13 12.35
N GLY A 731 12.86 8.37 12.06
CA GLY A 731 13.44 9.14 10.97
C GLY A 731 13.20 8.54 9.57
N HIS A 732 12.61 7.34 9.46
CA HIS A 732 12.20 6.72 8.21
C HIS A 732 10.85 7.23 7.70
N MET A 733 10.02 7.81 8.58
CA MET A 733 8.80 8.51 8.16
C MET A 733 9.07 9.83 7.46
N HIS A 734 10.17 10.50 7.81
CA HIS A 734 10.59 11.77 7.24
C HIS A 734 11.68 11.54 6.21
N ALA A 735 11.56 12.23 5.08
CA ALA A 735 12.49 12.16 3.98
C ALA A 735 13.03 13.56 3.72
N VAL A 736 14.34 13.70 3.57
CA VAL A 736 14.97 14.95 3.11
C VAL A 736 15.50 14.73 1.71
N LEU A 737 15.09 15.56 0.76
CA LEU A 737 15.53 15.53 -0.62
C LEU A 737 16.65 16.56 -0.79
N HIS A 738 17.82 16.15 -1.27
CA HIS A 738 19.01 17.00 -1.34
C HIS A 738 20.00 16.57 -2.43
N SER A 739 20.94 17.46 -2.75
CA SER A 739 22.07 17.21 -3.66
C SER A 739 23.42 17.05 -2.93
N ASP A 740 23.41 16.89 -1.62
CA ASP A 740 24.60 16.67 -0.80
C ASP A 740 25.08 15.21 -0.83
N GLY A 741 26.07 14.91 -1.67
CA GLY A 741 26.68 13.58 -1.76
C GLY A 741 27.61 13.23 -0.60
N THR A 742 27.92 14.18 0.29
CA THR A 742 28.88 13.96 1.38
C THR A 742 28.35 13.06 2.49
N VAL A 743 27.03 12.87 2.56
CA VAL A 743 26.36 11.93 3.47
C VAL A 743 26.79 10.47 3.26
N ILE A 744 27.26 10.14 2.05
CA ILE A 744 27.87 8.86 1.71
C ILE A 744 29.37 8.91 2.03
N GLU A 745 29.86 7.87 2.71
CA GLU A 745 31.25 7.73 3.12
C GLU A 745 32.21 7.86 1.92
N GLU A 746 33.28 8.66 2.08
CA GLU A 746 34.17 9.07 0.98
C GLU A 746 34.68 7.89 0.14
N LYS A 747 35.10 6.80 0.78
CA LYS A 747 35.61 5.60 0.09
C LYS A 747 34.61 4.93 -0.85
N TYR A 748 33.31 5.10 -0.64
CA TYR A 748 32.25 4.46 -1.43
C TYR A 748 31.44 5.47 -2.26
N ARG A 749 31.58 6.77 -1.97
CA ARG A 749 30.76 7.85 -2.52
C ARG A 749 30.71 7.84 -4.03
N GLU A 750 31.87 7.78 -4.70
CA GLU A 750 31.93 7.84 -6.16
C GLU A 750 31.20 6.65 -6.82
N GLU A 751 31.45 5.43 -6.34
CA GLU A 751 30.82 4.23 -6.89
C GLU A 751 29.31 4.20 -6.61
N CYS A 752 28.91 4.54 -5.39
CA CYS A 752 27.50 4.48 -4.97
C CYS A 752 26.65 5.55 -5.68
N LEU A 753 27.14 6.78 -5.82
CA LEU A 753 26.41 7.83 -6.54
C LEU A 753 26.19 7.48 -8.02
N LYS A 754 27.09 6.70 -8.61
CA LYS A 754 27.01 6.28 -10.02
C LYS A 754 26.14 5.05 -10.23
N ARG A 755 26.22 4.06 -9.34
CA ARG A 755 25.65 2.72 -9.59
C ARG A 755 24.57 2.28 -8.60
N ALA A 756 24.68 2.69 -7.34
CA ALA A 756 23.74 2.23 -6.32
C ALA A 756 22.42 3.01 -6.48
N SER A 757 21.32 2.28 -6.68
CA SER A 757 19.99 2.87 -6.54
C SER A 757 19.72 3.23 -5.08
N ASN A 758 20.27 2.44 -4.14
CA ASN A 758 20.14 2.69 -2.71
C ASN A 758 21.49 2.48 -2.02
N TYR A 759 21.86 3.40 -1.14
CA TYR A 759 22.96 3.23 -0.19
C TYR A 759 22.37 3.14 1.22
N VAL A 760 22.66 2.05 1.91
CA VAL A 760 22.18 1.78 3.27
C VAL A 760 23.38 1.71 4.20
N GLU A 761 23.41 2.53 5.25
CA GLU A 761 24.47 2.48 6.26
C GLU A 761 23.89 2.01 7.59
N VAL A 762 24.52 1.01 8.19
CA VAL A 762 24.08 0.41 9.44
C VAL A 762 25.14 0.67 10.51
N THR A 763 24.76 1.38 11.57
CA THR A 763 25.64 1.75 12.68
C THR A 763 25.03 1.36 14.01
N GLU A 764 25.88 1.14 15.00
CA GLU A 764 25.47 1.07 16.41
C GLU A 764 25.49 2.50 16.98
N LYS A 765 24.38 2.94 17.57
CA LYS A 765 24.25 4.24 18.24
C LYS A 765 24.95 4.22 19.60
N SER A 766 25.12 5.39 20.18
CA SER A 766 25.70 5.57 21.52
C SER A 766 24.99 4.78 22.63
N ASP A 767 23.69 4.50 22.47
CA ASP A 767 22.87 3.69 23.39
C ASP A 767 22.88 2.17 23.11
N GLY A 768 23.64 1.73 22.10
CA GLY A 768 23.73 0.33 21.66
C GLY A 768 22.61 -0.11 20.71
N SER A 769 21.65 0.76 20.38
CA SER A 769 20.63 0.45 19.38
C SER A 769 21.19 0.55 17.95
N ILE A 770 20.58 -0.17 17.01
CA ILE A 770 21.00 -0.13 15.60
C ILE A 770 20.28 1.01 14.88
N ASN A 771 21.05 1.85 14.19
CA ASN A 771 20.54 2.82 13.22
C ASN A 771 20.62 2.23 11.82
N ILE A 772 19.56 2.42 11.04
CA ILE A 772 19.52 2.11 9.61
C ILE A 772 19.39 3.44 8.88
N GLU A 773 20.45 3.92 8.26
CA GLU A 773 20.41 5.11 7.40
C GLU A 773 20.13 4.68 5.96
N ASN A 774 19.16 5.31 5.30
CA ASN A 774 18.84 5.03 3.89
C ASN A 774 19.05 6.27 3.02
N GLN A 775 19.74 6.06 1.89
CA GLN A 775 19.98 7.04 0.84
C GLN A 775 19.42 6.52 -0.48
N TYR A 776 18.28 7.06 -0.92
CA TYR A 776 17.73 6.73 -2.23
C TYR A 776 18.36 7.61 -3.30
N ASN A 777 19.02 6.99 -4.27
CA ASN A 777 19.70 7.69 -5.35
C ASN A 777 18.82 7.80 -6.61
N PHE A 778 18.11 8.92 -6.72
CA PHE A 778 17.25 9.23 -7.87
C PHE A 778 18.03 9.65 -9.13
N GLY A 779 19.34 9.92 -9.03
CA GLY A 779 20.19 10.09 -10.20
C GLY A 779 20.35 8.79 -10.98
N VAL A 780 20.21 7.65 -10.30
CA VAL A 780 20.21 6.31 -10.90
C VAL A 780 18.79 5.82 -11.18
N GLN A 781 17.83 6.12 -10.29
CA GLN A 781 16.46 5.62 -10.36
C GLN A 781 15.50 6.41 -11.28
N THR A 782 15.89 7.59 -11.79
CA THR A 782 14.98 8.46 -12.57
C THR A 782 15.24 8.36 -14.07
N PRO A 783 14.41 7.62 -14.80
CA PRO A 783 14.28 7.76 -16.24
C PRO A 783 13.67 9.08 -16.66
N GLY A 784 14.15 9.64 -17.76
CA GLY A 784 13.62 10.86 -18.35
C GLY A 784 14.68 11.76 -18.97
N PRO A 785 14.25 12.81 -19.70
CA PRO A 785 15.13 13.79 -20.30
C PRO A 785 16.11 14.38 -19.27
N GLY A 786 17.38 14.46 -19.64
CA GLY A 786 18.39 15.18 -18.84
C GLY A 786 18.99 14.46 -17.62
N VAL A 787 18.63 13.19 -17.33
CA VAL A 787 19.29 12.37 -16.28
C VAL A 787 19.57 10.93 -16.70
N TYR A 788 18.59 10.25 -17.32
CA TYR A 788 18.69 8.81 -17.55
C TYR A 788 19.78 8.41 -18.54
N ASP A 789 19.87 9.15 -19.65
CA ASP A 789 20.83 8.94 -20.72
C ASP A 789 22.17 9.65 -20.46
N LEU A 790 22.31 10.33 -19.32
CA LEU A 790 23.59 10.93 -18.96
C LEU A 790 24.61 9.82 -18.65
N PRO A 791 25.86 9.97 -19.13
CA PRO A 791 26.98 9.18 -18.64
C PRO A 791 27.04 9.21 -17.11
N LEU A 792 27.45 8.10 -16.49
CA LEU A 792 27.43 7.94 -15.03
C LEU A 792 28.16 9.08 -14.31
N GLU A 793 29.27 9.55 -14.86
CA GLU A 793 30.07 10.66 -14.35
C GLU A 793 29.39 12.04 -14.44
N LYS A 794 28.31 12.17 -15.21
CA LYS A 794 27.54 13.40 -15.37
C LYS A 794 26.20 13.37 -14.65
N LYS A 795 25.84 12.26 -14.02
CA LYS A 795 24.58 12.14 -13.29
C LYS A 795 24.56 13.10 -12.10
N PRO A 796 23.50 13.90 -11.93
CA PRO A 796 23.39 14.79 -10.77
C PRO A 796 23.20 13.97 -9.49
N VAL A 797 23.62 14.55 -8.37
CA VAL A 797 23.32 14.00 -7.05
C VAL A 797 21.87 14.31 -6.71
N MET A 798 21.06 13.27 -6.66
CA MET A 798 19.64 13.34 -6.27
C MET A 798 19.42 12.31 -5.17
N LEU A 799 19.56 12.73 -3.92
CA LEU A 799 19.45 11.85 -2.76
C LEU A 799 18.19 12.15 -1.98
N ILE A 800 17.52 11.08 -1.54
CA ILE A 800 16.51 11.15 -0.49
C ILE A 800 17.06 10.42 0.74
N SER A 801 17.38 11.19 1.77
CA SER A 801 17.91 10.70 3.05
C SER A 801 16.79 10.36 4.02
N HIS A 802 16.95 9.26 4.74
CA HIS A 802 16.16 8.88 5.91
C HIS A 802 17.09 8.45 7.04
N ALA A 803 16.74 8.85 8.27
CA ALA A 803 17.40 8.40 9.51
C ALA A 803 18.95 8.51 9.48
N LEU A 804 19.48 9.70 9.17
CA LEU A 804 20.93 9.95 9.15
C LEU A 804 21.60 9.51 10.45
N GLY A 805 22.77 8.86 10.33
CA GLY A 805 23.56 8.44 11.48
C GLY A 805 24.06 9.59 12.36
N GLU A 806 24.43 9.27 13.60
CA GLU A 806 24.97 10.23 14.57
C GLU A 806 26.16 11.02 13.98
N GLY A 807 26.14 12.34 14.14
CA GLY A 807 27.21 13.23 13.67
C GLY A 807 27.19 13.53 12.18
N LYS A 808 26.26 12.96 11.39
CA LYS A 808 26.02 13.38 10.01
C LYS A 808 25.01 14.52 9.94
N SER A 809 25.16 15.37 8.93
CA SER A 809 24.21 16.42 8.59
C SER A 809 24.16 16.59 7.08
N ILE A 810 23.06 17.14 6.58
CA ILE A 810 22.94 17.57 5.18
C ILE A 810 23.20 19.07 5.16
N ASP A 811 24.02 19.54 4.21
CA ASP A 811 24.16 20.98 3.96
C ASP A 811 22.78 21.60 3.67
N PRO A 812 22.27 22.53 4.50
CA PRO A 812 20.97 23.16 4.30
C PRO A 812 20.81 23.86 2.95
N ASN A 813 21.91 24.32 2.35
CA ASN A 813 21.89 24.97 1.03
C ASN A 813 21.71 23.98 -0.13
N LEU A 814 21.89 22.69 0.13
CA LEU A 814 21.72 21.61 -0.84
C LEU A 814 20.40 20.85 -0.64
N VAL A 815 19.60 21.21 0.38
CA VAL A 815 18.25 20.69 0.57
C VAL A 815 17.33 21.32 -0.48
N VAL A 816 16.68 20.47 -1.26
CA VAL A 816 15.73 20.88 -2.31
C VAL A 816 14.29 20.66 -1.90
N GLY A 817 14.03 19.79 -0.93
CA GLY A 817 12.69 19.56 -0.42
C GLY A 817 12.61 18.46 0.61
N THR A 818 11.39 18.14 1.01
CA THR A 818 11.14 17.19 2.10
C THR A 818 9.83 16.43 1.91
N ALA A 819 9.72 15.21 2.43
CA ALA A 819 8.49 14.43 2.37
C ALA A 819 8.19 13.68 3.68
N ASN A 820 6.92 13.29 3.82
CA ASN A 820 6.44 12.43 4.90
C ASN A 820 5.53 11.33 4.33
N HIS A 821 5.71 10.11 4.82
CA HIS A 821 5.05 8.89 4.33
C HIS A 821 4.11 8.24 5.36
N ALA A 822 3.61 9.00 6.33
CA ALA A 822 2.66 8.49 7.31
C ALA A 822 1.45 7.80 6.65
N ARG A 823 1.05 6.65 7.20
CA ARG A 823 -0.05 5.80 6.72
C ARG A 823 0.03 5.37 5.25
N ALA A 824 1.20 5.47 4.60
CA ALA A 824 1.34 5.08 3.19
C ALA A 824 1.53 3.57 3.00
N HIS A 825 2.14 2.88 3.97
CA HIS A 825 2.58 1.48 3.83
C HIS A 825 1.94 0.55 4.88
N PRO A 826 0.86 -0.17 4.54
CA PRO A 826 0.39 -1.30 5.34
C PRO A 826 1.51 -2.34 5.47
N LEU A 827 1.67 -2.90 6.66
CA LEU A 827 2.67 -3.93 6.91
C LEU A 827 2.26 -5.27 6.29
N TYR A 828 3.27 -5.99 5.80
CA TYR A 828 3.13 -7.41 5.50
C TYR A 828 3.15 -8.18 6.82
N SER A 829 1.97 -8.43 7.39
CA SER A 829 1.83 -9.16 8.64
C SER A 829 0.70 -10.18 8.56
N GLY A 830 0.78 -11.24 9.37
CA GLY A 830 -0.32 -12.20 9.52
C GLY A 830 -1.64 -11.53 9.93
N TRP A 831 -1.58 -10.42 10.69
CA TRP A 831 -2.75 -9.63 11.07
C TRP A 831 -3.44 -8.99 9.86
N ASN A 832 -2.67 -8.36 8.98
CA ASN A 832 -3.21 -7.74 7.76
C ASN A 832 -3.75 -8.81 6.81
N VAL A 833 -3.10 -9.98 6.71
CA VAL A 833 -3.61 -11.13 5.94
C VAL A 833 -4.95 -11.61 6.51
N MET A 834 -5.10 -11.73 7.83
CA MET A 834 -6.39 -12.10 8.46
C MET A 834 -7.49 -11.06 8.21
N ALA A 835 -7.16 -9.77 8.32
CA ALA A 835 -8.10 -8.68 8.05
C ALA A 835 -8.57 -8.72 6.58
N MET A 836 -7.63 -8.85 5.64
CA MET A 836 -7.92 -8.99 4.22
C MET A 836 -8.81 -10.21 3.93
N LEU A 837 -8.48 -11.39 4.45
CA LEU A 837 -9.32 -12.59 4.26
C LEU A 837 -10.72 -12.41 4.84
N SER A 838 -10.84 -11.66 5.93
CA SER A 838 -12.12 -11.36 6.59
C SER A 838 -12.95 -10.30 5.86
N LEU A 839 -12.32 -9.45 5.05
CA LEU A 839 -13.01 -8.42 4.24
C LEU A 839 -14.09 -9.01 3.31
N ARG A 840 -13.92 -10.26 2.88
CA ARG A 840 -14.89 -11.03 2.08
C ARG A 840 -16.27 -11.14 2.72
N LEU A 841 -16.37 -10.96 4.03
CA LEU A 841 -17.62 -11.04 4.78
C LEU A 841 -18.45 -9.76 4.71
N VAL A 842 -17.89 -8.65 4.20
CA VAL A 842 -18.57 -7.34 4.18
C VAL A 842 -18.61 -6.68 2.79
N GLN A 843 -17.86 -7.20 1.82
CA GLN A 843 -17.82 -6.67 0.45
C GLN A 843 -19.18 -6.66 -0.25
N GLY A 844 -19.55 -5.50 -0.79
CA GLY A 844 -20.80 -5.27 -1.53
C GLY A 844 -22.05 -5.12 -0.64
N LYS A 845 -21.96 -5.34 0.68
CA LYS A 845 -23.09 -5.18 1.59
C LYS A 845 -23.56 -3.72 1.57
N ASN A 846 -24.86 -3.51 1.39
CA ASN A 846 -25.51 -2.19 1.21
C ASN A 846 -25.02 -1.42 -0.03
N GLY A 847 -24.33 -2.09 -0.97
CA GLY A 847 -23.73 -1.44 -2.14
C GLY A 847 -22.49 -0.61 -1.81
N ILE A 848 -21.78 -1.00 -0.74
CA ILE A 848 -20.48 -0.45 -0.33
C ILE A 848 -19.39 -1.45 -0.64
N TYR A 849 -18.33 -0.98 -1.29
CA TYR A 849 -17.18 -1.79 -1.73
C TYR A 849 -15.88 -1.17 -1.23
N TYR A 850 -14.86 -2.01 -1.03
CA TYR A 850 -13.56 -1.58 -0.49
C TYR A 850 -12.43 -2.08 -1.38
N CYS A 851 -11.58 -1.18 -1.87
CA CYS A 851 -10.37 -1.50 -2.63
C CYS A 851 -9.22 -0.60 -2.16
N SER A 852 -8.02 -1.13 -2.03
CA SER A 852 -6.83 -0.37 -1.62
C SER A 852 -5.62 -1.32 -1.49
N ASN A 853 -4.46 -0.79 -1.14
CA ASN A 853 -3.29 -1.60 -0.78
C ASN A 853 -3.49 -2.48 0.47
N TRP A 854 -4.35 -2.08 1.42
CA TRP A 854 -4.67 -2.88 2.61
C TRP A 854 -5.71 -3.98 2.35
N THR A 855 -6.36 -3.96 1.18
CA THR A 855 -7.37 -4.96 0.78
C THR A 855 -6.78 -6.17 0.06
N THR A 856 -5.46 -6.21 -0.05
CA THR A 856 -4.70 -7.21 -0.80
C THR A 856 -3.62 -7.87 0.06
N PRO A 857 -3.03 -9.01 -0.36
CA PRO A 857 -2.04 -9.74 0.45
C PRO A 857 -0.76 -8.94 0.71
N GLY A 858 -0.52 -7.91 -0.08
CA GLY A 858 0.64 -7.07 0.01
C GLY A 858 0.37 -5.65 -0.45
N ASN A 859 1.37 -4.80 -0.25
CA ASN A 859 1.39 -3.41 -0.63
C ASN A 859 2.16 -3.21 -1.95
N CYS A 860 1.47 -3.41 -3.08
CA CYS A 860 2.01 -3.25 -4.43
C CYS A 860 1.06 -2.45 -5.33
N HIS A 861 1.59 -1.77 -6.34
CA HIS A 861 0.80 -0.92 -7.24
C HIS A 861 -0.21 -1.72 -8.10
N ASP A 862 0.20 -2.86 -8.66
CA ASP A 862 -0.68 -3.78 -9.41
C ASP A 862 -1.79 -4.35 -8.53
N MET A 863 -1.46 -4.79 -7.31
CA MET A 863 -2.46 -5.29 -6.35
C MET A 863 -3.51 -4.23 -6.04
N SER A 864 -3.07 -3.00 -5.79
CA SER A 864 -3.97 -1.87 -5.52
C SER A 864 -4.87 -1.58 -6.73
N PHE A 865 -4.28 -1.49 -7.92
CA PHE A 865 -5.02 -1.28 -9.18
C PHE A 865 -6.05 -2.39 -9.43
N LEU A 866 -5.62 -3.66 -9.34
CA LEU A 866 -6.46 -4.82 -9.60
C LEU A 866 -7.60 -4.94 -8.58
N SER A 867 -7.37 -4.57 -7.31
CA SER A 867 -8.44 -4.53 -6.31
C SER A 867 -9.57 -3.57 -6.72
N GLY A 868 -9.22 -2.46 -7.37
CA GLY A 868 -10.19 -1.52 -7.93
C GLY A 868 -10.99 -2.09 -9.09
N LEU A 869 -10.31 -2.76 -10.03
CA LEU A 869 -10.98 -3.46 -11.15
C LEU A 869 -11.93 -4.56 -10.65
N VAL A 870 -11.55 -5.28 -9.60
CA VAL A 870 -12.40 -6.30 -8.98
C VAL A 870 -13.67 -5.68 -8.39
N CYS A 871 -13.56 -4.55 -7.70
CA CYS A 871 -14.74 -3.83 -7.18
C CYS A 871 -15.62 -3.27 -8.31
N ALA A 872 -15.03 -2.65 -9.34
CA ALA A 872 -15.76 -2.18 -10.51
C ALA A 872 -16.53 -3.31 -11.19
N HIS A 873 -15.89 -4.47 -11.39
CA HIS A 873 -16.52 -5.65 -11.96
C HIS A 873 -17.68 -6.18 -11.10
N ALA A 874 -17.50 -6.21 -9.78
CA ALA A 874 -18.56 -6.63 -8.86
C ALA A 874 -19.77 -5.67 -8.85
N ILE A 875 -19.55 -4.39 -9.18
CA ILE A 875 -20.61 -3.40 -9.39
C ILE A 875 -21.33 -3.61 -10.73
N GLY A 876 -20.64 -4.12 -11.75
CA GLY A 876 -21.22 -4.41 -13.06
C GLY A 876 -20.37 -3.98 -14.25
N ALA A 877 -19.15 -3.48 -14.04
CA ALA A 877 -18.22 -3.16 -15.12
C ALA A 877 -17.67 -4.42 -15.82
N GLU A 878 -17.31 -4.29 -17.09
CA GLU A 878 -16.55 -5.32 -17.79
C GLU A 878 -15.08 -5.27 -17.34
N TYR A 879 -14.42 -6.45 -17.33
CA TYR A 879 -12.99 -6.49 -17.07
C TYR A 879 -12.23 -6.06 -18.35
N PRO A 880 -11.34 -5.07 -18.29
CA PRO A 880 -10.82 -4.41 -19.50
C PRO A 880 -9.76 -5.23 -20.27
N PHE A 881 -9.21 -6.30 -19.69
CA PHE A 881 -8.08 -7.05 -20.29
C PHE A 881 -8.42 -8.51 -20.59
N GLU A 882 -9.63 -8.78 -21.09
CA GLU A 882 -10.14 -10.13 -21.38
C GLU A 882 -9.21 -10.98 -22.26
N GLU A 883 -8.53 -10.33 -23.21
CA GLU A 883 -7.62 -10.97 -24.17
C GLU A 883 -6.29 -11.43 -23.54
N ASN A 884 -5.89 -10.88 -22.40
CA ASN A 884 -4.66 -11.30 -21.71
C ASN A 884 -4.95 -12.41 -20.69
N GLY A 885 -4.70 -13.65 -21.10
CA GLY A 885 -4.99 -14.84 -20.28
C GLY A 885 -4.30 -14.86 -18.91
N GLU A 886 -3.06 -14.37 -18.79
CA GLU A 886 -2.34 -14.38 -17.51
C GLU A 886 -2.81 -13.26 -16.55
N ALA A 887 -3.06 -12.05 -17.07
CA ALA A 887 -3.67 -10.98 -16.29
C ALA A 887 -5.06 -11.36 -15.81
N LYS A 888 -5.86 -12.01 -16.68
CA LYS A 888 -7.19 -12.54 -16.35
C LYS A 888 -7.17 -13.62 -15.27
N LYS A 889 -6.17 -14.51 -15.27
CA LYS A 889 -5.97 -15.47 -14.16
C LYS A 889 -5.74 -14.74 -12.84
N ASP A 890 -4.88 -13.71 -12.82
CA ASP A 890 -4.63 -12.91 -11.61
C ASP A 890 -5.86 -12.12 -11.16
N PHE A 891 -6.64 -11.58 -12.10
CA PHE A 891 -7.94 -10.98 -11.82
C PHE A 891 -8.88 -11.96 -11.11
N HIS A 892 -9.04 -13.19 -11.63
CA HIS A 892 -9.89 -14.20 -10.99
C HIS A 892 -9.37 -14.61 -9.61
N ARG A 893 -8.05 -14.78 -9.45
CA ARG A 893 -7.43 -15.07 -8.15
C ARG A 893 -7.75 -13.98 -7.12
N LEU A 894 -7.56 -12.70 -7.48
CA LEU A 894 -7.84 -11.59 -6.57
C LEU A 894 -9.35 -11.43 -6.33
N ARG A 895 -10.19 -11.63 -7.34
CA ARG A 895 -11.66 -11.58 -7.20
C ARG A 895 -12.15 -12.59 -6.17
N ASP A 896 -11.69 -13.83 -6.26
CA ASP A 896 -12.03 -14.88 -5.30
C ASP A 896 -11.47 -14.54 -3.91
N LEU A 897 -10.30 -13.90 -3.86
CA LEU A 897 -9.65 -13.45 -2.63
C LEU A 897 -10.34 -12.26 -1.96
N MET A 898 -10.97 -11.36 -2.71
CA MET A 898 -11.80 -10.28 -2.18
C MET A 898 -13.24 -10.74 -1.93
N GLY A 899 -13.59 -11.94 -2.41
CA GLY A 899 -14.79 -12.65 -2.02
C GLY A 899 -16.00 -12.36 -2.89
N PHE A 900 -15.83 -11.99 -4.16
CA PHE A 900 -16.94 -11.78 -5.10
C PHE A 900 -17.39 -13.05 -5.83
#